data_AF-A0A519V991-F1
#
_entry.id   AF-A0A519V991-F1
#
_cell.length_a   1.000
_cell.length_b   1.000
_cell.length_c   1.000
_cell.angle_alpha   90.00
_cell.angle_beta   90.00
_cell.angle_gamma   90.00
#
_symmetry.space_group_name_H-M   'P 1'
#
loop_
_entity.id
_entity.type
_entity.pdbx_description
1 polymer ?
#
loop_
_entity_poly.entity_id
_entity_poly.type
_entity_poly.pdbx_seq_one_letter_code
_entity_poly.pdbx_strand_id
1 'polypeptide(L)'
;MKNLIIILAFLSLTVKAQKATQKTGDGFPFGNIMPGPNNVSGFLTSENSFNAYLNSIKQYVVYKDAKGNGRFKKITSTSFPSSFAEFEQRAGESQAVELKGFLKVKSDQEAYDLLKAGDPKKISFAFFSKDFLRAIGAIWEDKEISDNSPSTVYRLTKVDNNGKEDVVFEQKLADVKQMAMPQYQLQNLISSDSLVQLTWSSKLTASPVYQAKIYKKASNEQKYQLASSVLVFDVNDSSRVSFSERVTPGKLFNYYVVPEDFAGNEGLPSDTAFTISKSFSQLKGIEDFKIADSLKGAWLSWKGLPNEGVYTGIQILKSRKSTDGFIEVATVSSTDSSYYDKEILPNVVYFYQLRPLTIGAKGFGLLPSASANIAVKNQNEVPFAPQGLKVWQDSTAQVQLHWDINPEIDQFAYYVLRGTSKEDMRIISPALRTNIYTDSLSNLDGQTTYFYGLKLMNISQKMSDLSTTVMFKPLKVEFVPYPSGISARYADGIVKLLWEDMIAKHDEVIGYKVYRKGKADKEFKLLNSALVNTVIFEDATAEIGETYEYGVTALNGSASQSVLSPVATVTIPISSVLAPPADLYLVNKVEGVYLSWPNQADSKNLNLIYRKASAEKDFRMIAEIPTDNYVDASAQKGTLYSYRIVAKSKLGNSNPGVEKSIRRN
;
A
#
# COMPACT_ATOMS: atom_id res chain seq x y z
N MET A 1 76.91 -2.59 21.24
CA MET A 1 77.14 -1.50 20.26
C MET A 1 76.00 -1.30 19.23
N LYS A 2 74.74 -1.68 19.54
CA LYS A 2 73.57 -1.51 18.64
C LYS A 2 72.37 -0.77 19.28
N ASN A 3 72.49 -0.27 20.52
CA ASN A 3 71.31 -0.22 21.38
C ASN A 3 70.70 1.16 21.68
N LEU A 4 71.09 2.25 21.00
CA LEU A 4 70.24 3.46 21.00
C LEU A 4 69.50 3.69 19.68
N ILE A 5 70.03 3.16 18.57
CA ILE A 5 69.25 2.95 17.33
C ILE A 5 67.99 2.16 17.67
N ILE A 6 68.07 1.20 18.59
CA ILE A 6 66.91 0.40 19.01
C ILE A 6 65.86 1.24 19.74
N ILE A 7 66.20 2.32 20.46
CA ILE A 7 65.21 3.12 21.22
C ILE A 7 64.48 4.14 20.34
N LEU A 8 65.22 4.82 19.46
CA LEU A 8 64.63 5.64 18.40
C LEU A 8 63.95 4.73 17.35
N ALA A 9 64.43 3.51 17.13
CA ALA A 9 63.70 2.46 16.42
C ALA A 9 62.62 1.75 17.26
N PHE A 10 62.48 2.05 18.57
CA PHE A 10 61.34 1.61 19.40
C PHE A 10 60.17 2.57 19.23
N LEU A 11 60.44 3.85 18.94
CA LEU A 11 59.46 4.75 18.30
C LEU A 11 59.07 4.25 16.89
N SER A 12 59.87 3.39 16.26
CA SER A 12 59.50 2.59 15.08
C SER A 12 59.11 1.13 15.37
N LEU A 13 58.96 0.70 16.62
CA LEU A 13 58.44 -0.64 16.94
C LEU A 13 56.91 -0.72 16.88
N THR A 14 56.28 0.36 16.41
CA THR A 14 55.03 0.34 15.66
C THR A 14 55.17 -0.31 14.26
N VAL A 15 56.38 -0.77 13.87
CA VAL A 15 56.65 -1.30 12.52
C VAL A 15 57.36 -2.65 12.59
N LYS A 16 56.58 -3.73 12.74
CA LYS A 16 56.98 -5.07 12.23
C LYS A 16 56.53 -5.32 10.78
N ALA A 17 56.07 -4.29 10.06
CA ALA A 17 55.53 -4.38 8.71
C ALA A 17 56.27 -3.52 7.64
N GLN A 18 57.56 -3.20 7.82
CA GLN A 18 58.40 -2.59 6.77
C GLN A 18 59.70 -3.37 6.54
N LYS A 19 59.58 -4.65 6.21
CA LYS A 19 60.63 -5.38 5.47
C LYS A 19 60.16 -5.70 4.06
N ALA A 20 59.72 -4.67 3.33
CA ALA A 20 59.69 -4.68 1.88
C ALA A 20 59.73 -3.22 1.42
N THR A 21 60.66 -2.90 0.53
CA THR A 21 60.75 -1.66 -0.25
C THR A 21 60.97 -0.35 0.52
N GLN A 22 62.23 -0.05 0.90
CA GLN A 22 62.85 1.24 0.56
C GLN A 22 64.38 1.15 0.67
N LYS A 23 65.06 1.63 -0.37
CA LYS A 23 66.52 1.74 -0.47
C LYS A 23 66.99 2.88 0.44
N THR A 24 68.11 2.62 1.12
CA THR A 24 69.15 3.57 1.58
C THR A 24 68.88 5.06 1.40
N GLY A 25 68.77 5.83 2.50
CA GLY A 25 69.05 7.27 2.47
C GLY A 25 68.27 8.18 3.41
N ASP A 26 67.09 7.79 3.88
CA ASP A 26 66.18 8.74 4.53
C ASP A 26 66.02 8.46 6.03
N GLY A 27 65.96 9.55 6.82
CA GLY A 27 65.67 9.53 8.25
C GLY A 27 64.29 8.95 8.58
N PHE A 28 63.88 9.03 9.84
CA PHE A 28 62.60 8.55 10.35
C PHE A 28 61.43 8.78 9.36
N PRO A 29 60.43 7.88 9.28
CA PRO A 29 59.27 8.03 8.39
C PRO A 29 58.45 9.33 8.61
N PHE A 30 58.82 10.18 9.58
CA PHE A 30 58.24 11.50 9.88
C PHE A 30 58.92 12.69 9.21
N GLY A 31 59.94 12.48 8.37
CA GLY A 31 60.83 13.59 8.01
C GLY A 31 61.58 14.09 9.25
N ASN A 32 62.33 15.18 9.11
CA ASN A 32 63.14 15.73 10.19
C ASN A 32 62.37 16.73 11.09
N ILE A 33 61.19 17.18 10.65
CA ILE A 33 60.32 18.12 11.37
C ILE A 33 58.88 17.60 11.41
N MET A 34 58.17 17.90 12.49
CA MET A 34 56.81 17.45 12.81
C MET A 34 55.93 18.68 13.10
N PRO A 35 55.14 19.15 12.11
CA PRO A 35 54.20 20.23 12.31
C PRO A 35 53.00 19.75 13.12
N GLY A 36 52.76 20.39 14.27
CA GLY A 36 51.57 20.24 15.10
C GLY A 36 50.63 21.45 14.96
N PRO A 37 49.49 21.45 15.68
CA PRO A 37 48.51 22.52 15.60
C PRO A 37 49.01 23.86 16.15
N ASN A 38 49.88 23.82 17.17
CA ASN A 38 50.37 25.00 17.91
C ASN A 38 51.90 25.08 18.00
N ASN A 39 52.63 24.14 17.38
CA ASN A 39 54.09 24.11 17.41
C ASN A 39 54.65 23.38 16.19
N VAL A 40 55.93 23.57 15.89
CA VAL A 40 56.71 22.66 15.05
C VAL A 40 57.78 22.03 15.91
N SER A 41 57.79 20.71 16.00
CA SER A 41 58.80 19.97 16.76
C SER A 41 59.74 19.23 15.81
N GLY A 42 60.94 18.89 16.25
CA GLY A 42 61.84 18.03 15.46
C GLY A 42 62.76 17.20 16.35
N PHE A 43 63.06 15.99 15.90
CA PHE A 43 64.01 15.11 16.57
C PHE A 43 65.44 15.48 16.22
N LEU A 44 66.34 15.32 17.18
CA LEU A 44 67.76 15.47 16.98
C LEU A 44 68.39 14.10 16.73
N THR A 45 68.98 13.97 15.53
CA THR A 45 69.87 12.92 15.05
C THR A 45 69.27 11.65 14.44
N SER A 46 69.88 11.27 13.32
CA SER A 46 69.97 9.96 12.69
C SER A 46 71.31 9.26 13.03
N GLU A 47 72.02 9.70 14.08
CA GLU A 47 73.37 9.20 14.36
C GLU A 47 73.34 7.81 15.02
N ASN A 48 74.26 6.94 14.61
CA ASN A 48 74.28 5.51 14.93
C ASN A 48 74.40 5.16 16.44
N SER A 49 74.60 6.13 17.35
CA SER A 49 74.55 5.89 18.80
C SER A 49 74.46 7.18 19.64
N PHE A 50 73.72 7.12 20.76
CA PHE A 50 73.65 8.17 21.81
C PHE A 50 75.01 8.63 22.31
N ASN A 51 75.93 7.67 22.44
CA ASN A 51 77.26 7.92 22.98
C ASN A 51 78.11 8.73 21.99
N ALA A 52 77.84 8.65 20.68
CA ALA A 52 78.48 9.53 19.69
C ALA A 52 77.99 10.98 19.82
N TYR A 53 76.68 11.17 20.03
CA TYR A 53 76.07 12.46 20.34
C TYR A 53 76.69 13.12 21.58
N LEU A 54 76.84 12.38 22.68
CA LEU A 54 77.40 12.90 23.94
C LEU A 54 78.89 13.28 23.86
N ASN A 55 79.66 12.64 22.98
CA ASN A 55 81.12 12.77 22.98
C ASN A 55 81.67 13.74 21.94
N SER A 56 80.92 14.04 20.87
CA SER A 56 81.43 14.81 19.72
C SER A 56 80.67 16.11 19.42
N ILE A 57 79.53 16.32 20.07
CA ILE A 57 78.62 17.42 19.76
C ILE A 57 78.42 18.29 20.99
N LYS A 58 78.75 19.58 20.85
CA LYS A 58 78.56 20.59 21.90
C LYS A 58 77.10 20.98 22.03
N GLN A 59 76.44 21.22 20.90
CA GLN A 59 75.03 21.60 20.85
C GLN A 59 74.47 21.46 19.44
N TYR A 60 73.15 21.49 19.35
CA TYR A 60 72.39 21.69 18.12
C TYR A 60 71.81 23.09 18.11
N VAL A 61 71.88 23.75 16.96
CA VAL A 61 71.28 25.06 16.73
C VAL A 61 70.20 24.92 15.68
N VAL A 62 69.00 25.37 16.01
CA VAL A 62 67.85 25.37 15.11
C VAL A 62 67.67 26.77 14.56
N TYR A 63 67.64 26.86 13.24
CA TYR A 63 67.37 28.07 12.50
C TYR A 63 66.04 27.97 11.76
N LYS A 64 65.36 29.10 11.61
CA LYS A 64 64.09 29.25 10.92
C LYS A 64 64.17 30.35 9.88
N ASP A 65 63.79 30.05 8.66
CA ASP A 65 63.46 31.02 7.63
C ASP A 65 61.94 31.01 7.44
N ALA A 66 61.25 31.94 8.09
CA ALA A 66 59.79 32.02 8.09
C ALA A 66 59.18 32.32 6.70
N LYS A 67 59.97 32.86 5.76
CA LYS A 67 59.49 33.28 4.43
C LYS A 67 59.97 32.39 3.30
N GLY A 68 60.98 31.56 3.51
CA GLY A 68 61.59 30.71 2.48
C GLY A 68 62.44 31.50 1.48
N ASN A 69 63.06 32.59 1.92
CA ASN A 69 63.90 33.47 1.09
C ASN A 69 65.41 33.33 1.37
N GLY A 70 65.81 32.30 2.13
CA GLY A 70 67.19 32.02 2.53
C GLY A 70 67.66 32.78 3.77
N ARG A 71 66.82 33.60 4.42
CA ARG A 71 67.20 34.39 5.60
C ARG A 71 66.87 33.65 6.90
N PHE A 72 67.80 32.81 7.33
CA PHE A 72 67.69 32.03 8.56
C PHE A 72 67.95 32.87 9.81
N LYS A 73 67.05 32.77 10.79
CA LYS A 73 67.22 33.29 12.16
C LYS A 73 67.36 32.14 13.13
N LYS A 74 68.29 32.24 14.09
CA LYS A 74 68.39 31.28 15.20
C LYS A 74 67.12 31.39 16.04
N ILE A 75 66.44 30.27 16.27
CA ILE A 75 65.24 30.21 17.13
C ILE A 75 65.51 29.54 18.46
N THR A 76 66.34 28.49 18.47
CA THR A 76 66.71 27.79 19.70
C THR A 76 68.05 27.09 19.54
N SER A 77 68.66 26.75 20.68
CA SER A 77 69.77 25.81 20.74
C SER A 77 69.51 24.83 21.86
N THR A 78 69.87 23.58 21.63
CA THR A 78 69.62 22.50 22.58
C THR A 78 70.83 21.59 22.64
N SER A 79 71.04 20.99 23.81
CA SER A 79 72.20 20.17 24.13
C SER A 79 71.77 19.11 25.12
N PHE A 80 72.60 18.09 25.31
CA PHE A 80 72.45 17.27 26.49
C PHE A 80 72.66 18.13 27.75
N PRO A 81 71.89 17.91 28.83
CA PRO A 81 72.09 18.63 30.08
C PRO A 81 73.50 18.35 30.61
N SER A 82 74.15 19.38 31.15
CA SER A 82 75.50 19.31 31.72
C SER A 82 75.53 18.75 33.14
N SER A 83 74.38 18.68 33.81
CA SER A 83 74.18 18.15 35.16
C SER A 83 72.75 17.64 35.37
N PHE A 84 72.51 16.88 36.45
CA PHE A 84 71.14 16.50 36.82
C PHE A 84 70.26 17.71 37.16
N ALA A 85 70.82 18.72 37.82
CA ALA A 85 70.10 19.94 38.17
C ALA A 85 69.60 20.68 36.91
N GLU A 86 70.41 20.72 35.85
CA GLU A 86 69.97 21.26 34.56
C GLU A 86 68.90 20.39 33.90
N PHE A 87 69.02 19.06 33.99
CA PHE A 87 67.95 18.15 33.53
C PHE A 87 66.64 18.43 34.28
N GLU A 88 66.67 18.53 35.61
CA GLU A 88 65.51 18.80 36.45
C GLU A 88 64.88 20.17 36.15
N GLN A 89 65.70 21.20 35.92
CA GLN A 89 65.22 22.52 35.49
C GLN A 89 64.45 22.44 34.17
N ARG A 90 64.92 21.60 33.23
CA ARG A 90 64.30 21.45 31.90
C ARG A 90 63.09 20.51 31.89
N ALA A 91 63.13 19.42 32.67
CA ALA A 91 62.10 18.37 32.71
C ALA A 91 60.98 18.66 33.72
N GLY A 92 61.26 19.47 34.73
CA GLY A 92 60.42 19.67 35.90
C GLY A 92 60.70 18.64 37.02
N GLU A 93 60.45 19.07 38.26
CA GLU A 93 60.71 18.30 39.48
C GLU A 93 60.06 16.91 39.45
N SER A 94 58.79 16.83 39.02
CA SER A 94 58.06 15.55 38.95
C SER A 94 58.76 14.53 38.05
N GLN A 95 59.25 14.94 36.87
CA GLN A 95 59.94 14.06 35.93
C GLN A 95 61.32 13.66 36.45
N ALA A 96 62.01 14.55 37.16
CA ALA A 96 63.30 14.26 37.79
C ALA A 96 63.18 13.25 38.94
N VAL A 97 62.14 13.39 39.77
CA VAL A 97 61.82 12.44 40.84
C VAL A 97 61.44 11.08 40.25
N GLU A 98 60.60 11.06 39.21
CA GLU A 98 60.19 9.84 38.51
C GLU A 98 61.40 9.10 37.93
N LEU A 99 62.28 9.80 37.22
CA LEU A 99 63.52 9.24 36.68
C LEU A 99 64.40 8.63 37.78
N LYS A 100 64.63 9.34 38.90
CA LYS A 100 65.40 8.82 40.05
C LYS A 100 64.75 7.56 40.63
N GLY A 101 63.42 7.57 40.77
CA GLY A 101 62.64 6.42 41.25
C GLY A 101 62.81 5.18 40.38
N PHE A 102 62.72 5.33 39.05
CA PHE A 102 62.92 4.23 38.11
C PHE A 102 64.37 3.73 38.06
N LEU A 103 65.34 4.64 38.10
CA LEU A 103 66.75 4.30 38.18
C LEU A 103 67.15 3.69 39.54
N LYS A 104 66.28 3.82 40.55
CA LYS A 104 66.48 3.38 41.94
C LYS A 104 67.69 4.04 42.61
N VAL A 105 67.91 5.31 42.31
CA VAL A 105 69.01 6.12 42.85
C VAL A 105 68.49 7.31 43.63
N LYS A 106 69.26 7.77 44.61
CA LYS A 106 68.93 8.98 45.40
C LYS A 106 69.86 10.15 45.10
N SER A 107 71.06 9.87 44.60
CA SER A 107 72.06 10.87 44.27
C SER A 107 71.82 11.43 42.88
N ASP A 108 71.78 12.76 42.76
CA ASP A 108 71.70 13.47 41.49
C ASP A 108 72.90 13.15 40.60
N GLN A 109 74.10 13.01 41.18
CA GLN A 109 75.29 12.65 40.42
C GLN A 109 75.18 11.23 39.83
N GLU A 110 74.70 10.27 40.62
CA GLU A 110 74.51 8.89 40.17
C GLU A 110 73.41 8.80 39.10
N ALA A 111 72.31 9.55 39.29
CA ALA A 111 71.24 9.66 38.30
C ALA A 111 71.74 10.27 36.99
N TYR A 112 72.57 11.31 37.07
CA TYR A 112 73.18 11.94 35.90
C TYR A 112 74.18 11.01 35.19
N ASP A 113 75.03 10.30 35.93
CA ASP A 113 75.98 9.36 35.33
C ASP A 113 75.26 8.22 34.62
N LEU A 114 74.15 7.72 35.17
CA LEU A 114 73.29 6.71 34.52
C LEU A 114 72.55 7.26 33.30
N LEU A 115 72.04 8.50 33.38
CA LEU A 115 71.41 9.20 32.26
C LEU A 115 72.41 9.40 31.11
N LYS A 116 73.63 9.81 31.43
CA LYS A 116 74.74 10.00 30.49
C LYS A 116 75.26 8.68 29.93
N ALA A 117 75.27 7.59 30.71
CA ALA A 117 75.65 6.27 30.23
C ALA A 117 74.68 5.75 29.15
N GLY A 118 73.44 6.26 29.14
CA GLY A 118 72.48 5.98 28.08
C GLY A 118 72.03 4.52 28.02
N ASP A 119 72.03 3.79 29.15
CA ASP A 119 71.67 2.37 29.20
C ASP A 119 70.19 2.17 28.84
N PRO A 120 69.88 1.60 27.67
CA PRO A 120 68.52 1.42 27.18
C PRO A 120 67.63 0.65 28.14
N LYS A 121 68.18 -0.30 28.91
CA LYS A 121 67.40 -1.10 29.84
C LYS A 121 66.92 -0.28 31.04
N LYS A 122 67.61 0.81 31.35
CA LYS A 122 67.35 1.64 32.51
C LYS A 122 66.56 2.90 32.18
N ILE A 123 66.68 3.42 30.95
CA ILE A 123 66.04 4.69 30.57
C ILE A 123 64.99 4.55 29.46
N SER A 124 64.75 3.36 28.88
CA SER A 124 63.77 3.14 27.78
C SER A 124 62.37 3.66 28.07
N PHE A 125 61.88 3.51 29.31
CA PHE A 125 60.54 3.96 29.72
C PHE A 125 60.37 5.49 29.56
N ALA A 126 61.45 6.24 29.75
CA ALA A 126 61.41 7.70 29.73
C ALA A 126 61.34 8.27 28.31
N PHE A 127 61.71 7.48 27.28
CA PHE A 127 61.62 7.90 25.88
C PHE A 127 60.18 7.98 25.36
N PHE A 128 59.19 7.52 26.13
CA PHE A 128 57.78 7.79 25.83
C PHE A 128 57.33 9.16 26.32
N SER A 129 58.13 9.91 27.09
CA SER A 129 57.77 11.25 27.58
C SER A 129 58.36 12.34 26.69
N LYS A 130 57.50 13.18 26.08
CA LYS A 130 57.94 14.33 25.28
C LYS A 130 58.76 15.32 26.13
N ASP A 131 58.40 15.49 27.39
CA ASP A 131 59.11 16.39 28.31
C ASP A 131 60.50 15.85 28.67
N PHE A 132 60.64 14.54 28.90
CA PHE A 132 61.94 13.90 29.07
C PHE A 132 62.84 14.10 27.84
N LEU A 133 62.30 13.82 26.65
CA LEU A 133 63.05 13.97 25.38
C LEU A 133 63.47 15.41 25.13
N ARG A 134 62.62 16.39 25.46
CA ARG A 134 62.97 17.81 25.40
C ARG A 134 64.08 18.14 26.39
N ALA A 135 64.01 17.62 27.62
CA ALA A 135 64.96 17.93 28.68
C ALA A 135 66.37 17.41 28.41
N ILE A 136 66.49 16.20 27.85
CA ILE A 136 67.79 15.65 27.42
C ILE A 136 68.31 16.27 26.12
N GLY A 137 67.55 17.19 25.52
CA GLY A 137 67.87 17.81 24.25
C GLY A 137 67.80 16.85 23.06
N ALA A 138 66.92 15.85 23.09
CA ALA A 138 66.67 14.96 21.96
C ALA A 138 65.59 15.51 21.00
N ILE A 139 64.79 16.47 21.45
CA ILE A 139 63.75 17.14 20.67
C ILE A 139 63.86 18.65 20.86
N TRP A 140 63.63 19.39 19.79
CA TRP A 140 63.41 20.82 19.82
C TRP A 140 61.97 21.15 19.45
N GLU A 141 61.49 22.32 19.87
CA GLU A 141 60.13 22.78 19.61
C GLU A 141 60.15 24.29 19.34
N ASP A 142 59.51 24.69 18.25
CA ASP A 142 59.17 26.07 17.92
C ASP A 142 57.69 26.30 18.24
N LYS A 143 57.42 27.11 19.26
CA LYS A 143 56.05 27.47 19.68
C LYS A 143 55.54 28.74 19.00
N GLU A 144 56.40 29.48 18.32
CA GLU A 144 56.05 30.74 17.65
C GLU A 144 55.64 30.48 16.20
N ILE A 145 54.49 29.83 16.02
CA ILE A 145 54.03 29.40 14.69
C ILE A 145 53.08 30.37 13.99
N SER A 146 52.68 31.48 14.63
CA SER A 146 51.71 32.45 14.09
C SER A 146 52.13 33.08 12.75
N ASP A 147 53.43 33.05 12.43
CA ASP A 147 54.01 33.62 11.21
C ASP A 147 54.46 32.53 10.19
N ASN A 148 54.10 31.27 10.41
CA ASN A 148 54.58 30.16 9.57
C ASN A 148 53.80 30.06 8.25
N SER A 149 54.41 30.52 7.16
CA SER A 149 53.97 30.23 5.78
C SER A 149 54.28 28.76 5.42
N PRO A 150 53.55 28.12 4.48
CA PRO A 150 54.00 26.87 3.85
C PRO A 150 55.41 26.95 3.26
N SER A 151 55.91 28.17 2.99
CA SER A 151 57.29 28.41 2.56
C SER A 151 58.34 28.37 3.68
N THR A 152 57.95 28.21 4.95
CA THR A 152 58.87 28.18 6.10
C THR A 152 59.88 27.03 5.97
N VAL A 153 61.16 27.32 6.19
CA VAL A 153 62.25 26.32 6.17
C VAL A 153 62.92 26.27 7.54
N TYR A 154 63.05 25.06 8.08
CA TYR A 154 63.84 24.80 9.28
C TYR A 154 65.18 24.20 8.89
N ARG A 155 66.25 24.72 9.47
CA ARG A 155 67.62 24.22 9.34
C ARG A 155 68.13 23.79 10.70
N LEU A 156 68.61 22.56 10.78
CA LEU A 156 69.29 22.05 11.97
C LEU A 156 70.79 21.99 11.69
N THR A 157 71.58 22.60 12.56
CA THR A 157 73.05 22.58 12.49
C THR A 157 73.61 21.94 13.76
N LYS A 158 74.56 21.01 13.61
CA LYS A 158 75.35 20.49 14.72
C LYS A 158 76.62 21.31 14.91
N VAL A 159 76.95 21.63 16.16
CA VAL A 159 78.16 22.36 16.53
C VAL A 159 79.05 21.40 17.31
N ASP A 160 80.24 21.12 16.80
CA ASP A 160 81.21 20.27 17.50
C ASP A 160 81.89 21.00 18.68
N ASN A 161 82.72 20.27 19.43
CA ASN A 161 83.45 20.84 20.57
C ASN A 161 84.46 21.92 20.18
N ASN A 162 84.91 21.95 18.92
CA ASN A 162 85.82 22.97 18.38
C ASN A 162 85.08 24.18 17.79
N GLY A 163 83.74 24.18 17.83
CA GLY A 163 82.91 25.23 17.28
C GLY A 163 82.65 25.12 15.77
N LYS A 164 83.02 24.01 15.13
CA LYS A 164 82.70 23.77 13.72
C LYS A 164 81.21 23.48 13.58
N GLU A 165 80.58 24.17 12.64
CA GLU A 165 79.17 24.00 12.30
C GLU A 165 79.00 23.10 11.06
N ASP A 166 78.19 22.05 11.19
CA ASP A 166 77.79 21.19 10.07
C ASP A 166 76.26 21.15 9.98
N VAL A 167 75.71 21.45 8.80
CA VAL A 167 74.26 21.35 8.55
C VAL A 167 73.85 19.87 8.55
N VAL A 168 72.87 19.53 9.37
CA VAL A 168 72.33 18.17 9.49
C VAL A 168 71.19 17.97 8.51
N PHE A 169 70.25 18.91 8.47
CA PHE A 169 69.19 18.94 7.48
C PHE A 169 68.66 20.35 7.26
N GLU A 170 68.02 20.53 6.11
CA GLU A 170 67.13 21.63 5.81
C GLU A 170 65.82 21.05 5.28
N GLN A 171 64.69 21.45 5.87
CA GLN A 171 63.39 20.94 5.45
C GLN A 171 62.35 22.05 5.45
N LYS A 172 61.61 22.15 4.35
CA LYS A 172 60.49 23.06 4.20
C LYS A 172 59.23 22.46 4.84
N LEU A 173 58.43 23.31 5.48
CA LEU A 173 57.20 22.90 6.16
C LEU A 173 56.21 22.23 5.19
N ALA A 174 56.05 22.78 3.98
CA ALA A 174 55.18 22.22 2.95
C ALA A 174 55.62 20.85 2.41
N ASP A 175 56.88 20.45 2.61
CA ASP A 175 57.38 19.16 2.12
C ASP A 175 57.07 18.02 3.10
N VAL A 176 56.58 18.35 4.30
CA VAL A 176 56.19 17.36 5.31
C VAL A 176 54.80 16.81 4.97
N LYS A 177 54.75 15.54 4.55
CA LYS A 177 53.49 14.84 4.30
C LYS A 177 52.90 14.35 5.61
N GLN A 178 51.77 14.91 6.02
CA GLN A 178 50.97 14.34 7.11
C GLN A 178 50.32 13.02 6.66
N MET A 179 50.50 11.98 7.45
CA MET A 179 49.83 10.69 7.24
C MET A 179 48.48 10.70 7.95
N ALA A 180 47.45 10.15 7.31
CA ALA A 180 46.15 10.04 7.93
C ALA A 180 46.20 9.00 9.05
N MET A 181 45.80 9.39 10.26
CA MET A 181 45.73 8.47 11.40
C MET A 181 44.61 7.45 11.21
N PRO A 182 44.78 6.21 11.70
CA PRO A 182 43.74 5.21 11.63
C PRO A 182 42.56 5.61 12.52
N GLN A 183 41.34 5.36 12.03
CA GLN A 183 40.16 5.50 12.85
C GLN A 183 40.00 4.26 13.74
N TYR A 184 39.90 4.48 15.04
CA TYR A 184 39.69 3.43 16.02
C TYR A 184 38.23 2.99 16.07
N GLN A 185 38.01 1.71 16.35
CA GLN A 185 36.68 1.14 16.55
C GLN A 185 36.61 0.37 17.86
N LEU A 186 35.49 0.46 18.56
CA LEU A 186 35.24 -0.27 19.78
C LEU A 186 35.20 -1.78 19.50
N GLN A 187 36.14 -2.51 20.10
CA GLN A 187 36.19 -3.97 20.01
C GLN A 187 35.48 -4.61 21.20
N ASN A 188 35.84 -4.15 22.40
CA ASN A 188 35.36 -4.75 23.63
C ASN A 188 34.90 -3.69 24.62
N LEU A 189 33.79 -3.99 25.29
CA LEU A 189 33.21 -3.18 26.34
C LEU A 189 32.74 -4.14 27.42
N ILE A 190 33.35 -4.04 28.59
CA ILE A 190 32.98 -4.78 29.78
C ILE A 190 32.52 -3.75 30.81
N SER A 191 31.31 -3.92 31.32
CA SER A 191 30.73 -3.06 32.35
C SER A 191 30.26 -3.93 33.51
N SER A 192 30.67 -3.58 34.72
CA SER A 192 30.17 -4.17 35.96
C SER A 192 29.46 -3.09 36.80
N ASP A 193 29.18 -3.37 38.08
CA ASP A 193 28.55 -2.39 38.96
C ASP A 193 29.35 -1.09 39.08
N SER A 194 30.69 -1.17 39.12
CA SER A 194 31.52 0.00 39.42
C SER A 194 32.76 0.12 38.54
N LEU A 195 32.84 -0.63 37.43
CA LEU A 195 34.01 -0.65 36.55
C LEU A 195 33.56 -0.68 35.10
N VAL A 196 34.13 0.22 34.30
CA VAL A 196 34.02 0.18 32.84
C VAL A 196 35.40 -0.13 32.28
N GLN A 197 35.49 -1.13 31.40
CA GLN A 197 36.68 -1.45 30.63
C GLN A 197 36.35 -1.40 29.14
N LEU A 198 37.18 -0.69 28.41
CA LEU A 198 37.00 -0.41 26.99
C LEU A 198 38.29 -0.76 26.25
N THR A 199 38.13 -1.40 25.10
CA THR A 199 39.22 -1.65 24.17
C THR A 199 38.79 -1.21 22.79
N TRP A 200 39.51 -0.24 22.24
CA TRP A 200 39.39 0.13 20.84
C TRP A 200 40.59 -0.42 20.07
N SER A 201 40.37 -0.75 18.80
CA SER A 201 41.47 -1.10 17.92
C SER A 201 41.27 -0.53 16.53
N SER A 202 42.37 -0.45 15.80
CA SER A 202 42.40 -0.22 14.37
C SER A 202 43.40 -1.18 13.71
N LYS A 203 43.33 -1.32 12.38
CA LYS A 203 44.42 -1.98 11.64
C LYS A 203 45.68 -1.16 11.82
N LEU A 204 46.81 -1.82 12.04
CA LEU A 204 48.09 -1.16 12.10
C LEU A 204 48.34 -0.44 10.76
N THR A 205 48.71 0.84 10.82
CA THR A 205 49.05 1.65 9.64
C THR A 205 50.45 2.21 9.81
N ALA A 206 51.02 2.76 8.73
CA ALA A 206 52.27 3.50 8.82
C ALA A 206 52.15 4.84 9.58
N SER A 207 50.93 5.26 9.94
CA SER A 207 50.70 6.53 10.64
C SER A 207 51.09 6.43 12.12
N PRO A 208 51.83 7.41 12.65
CA PRO A 208 52.34 7.37 14.02
C PRO A 208 51.29 7.80 15.03
N VAL A 209 50.49 6.85 15.51
CA VAL A 209 49.70 7.14 16.70
C VAL A 209 50.60 6.98 17.92
N TYR A 210 50.84 8.08 18.62
CA TYR A 210 51.68 8.11 19.82
C TYR A 210 50.84 7.83 21.07
N GLN A 211 49.72 8.53 21.19
CA GLN A 211 48.78 8.36 22.29
C GLN A 211 47.34 8.52 21.80
N ALA A 212 46.40 8.26 22.69
CA ALA A 212 44.99 8.41 22.40
C ALA A 212 44.28 9.08 23.57
N LYS A 213 43.51 10.12 23.28
CA LYS A 213 42.68 10.85 24.23
C LYS A 213 41.33 10.17 24.36
N ILE A 214 40.98 9.74 25.57
CA ILE A 214 39.67 9.16 25.87
C ILE A 214 38.78 10.26 26.42
N TYR A 215 37.64 10.45 25.78
CA TYR A 215 36.61 11.38 26.21
C TYR A 215 35.44 10.63 26.83
N LYS A 216 34.89 11.18 27.90
CA LYS A 216 33.75 10.62 28.65
C LYS A 216 32.65 11.66 28.79
N LYS A 217 31.39 11.20 28.77
CA LYS A 217 30.23 12.00 29.18
C LYS A 217 29.28 11.16 30.03
N ALA A 218 28.94 11.62 31.24
CA ALA A 218 27.86 11.03 32.02
C ALA A 218 26.48 11.54 31.54
N SER A 219 25.40 10.80 31.79
CA SER A 219 24.05 11.20 31.36
C SER A 219 23.56 12.56 31.88
N ASN A 220 24.06 13.00 33.03
CA ASN A 220 23.74 14.30 33.63
C ASN A 220 24.65 15.45 33.14
N GLU A 221 25.61 15.17 32.26
CA GLU A 221 26.58 16.14 31.75
C GLU A 221 26.26 16.54 30.31
N GLN A 222 26.44 17.83 30.01
CA GLN A 222 26.17 18.38 28.68
C GLN A 222 27.34 18.23 27.70
N LYS A 223 28.57 18.13 28.21
CA LYS A 223 29.81 18.10 27.41
C LYS A 223 30.68 16.90 27.76
N TYR A 224 31.39 16.39 26.77
CA TYR A 224 32.45 15.41 27.00
C TYR A 224 33.64 16.06 27.70
N GLN A 225 34.25 15.32 28.61
CA GLN A 225 35.47 15.70 29.34
C GLN A 225 36.58 14.70 29.01
N LEU A 226 37.84 15.16 29.04
CA LEU A 226 38.99 14.27 28.89
C LEU A 226 39.10 13.37 30.12
N ALA A 227 38.86 12.08 29.94
CA ALA A 227 38.95 11.08 31.00
C ALA A 227 40.39 10.64 31.24
N SER A 228 41.15 10.42 30.16
CA SER A 228 42.57 10.06 30.22
C SER A 228 43.24 10.25 28.86
N SER A 229 44.57 10.34 28.86
CA SER A 229 45.39 10.16 27.66
C SER A 229 46.28 8.95 27.89
N VAL A 230 46.22 7.96 27.00
CA VAL A 230 46.95 6.70 27.16
C VAL A 230 47.82 6.43 25.94
N LEU A 231 48.98 5.82 26.17
CA LEU A 231 49.82 5.35 25.08
C LEU A 231 49.10 4.26 24.28
N VAL A 232 49.35 4.28 22.98
CA VAL A 232 48.86 3.25 22.06
C VAL A 232 49.84 2.10 22.01
N PHE A 233 49.32 0.87 21.98
CA PHE A 233 50.14 -0.33 21.86
C PHE A 233 49.79 -1.09 20.59
N ASP A 234 50.82 -1.42 19.81
CA ASP A 234 50.67 -2.27 18.63
C ASP A 234 50.91 -3.73 19.00
N VAL A 235 49.93 -4.56 18.66
CA VAL A 235 49.94 -6.00 18.90
C VAL A 235 49.63 -6.71 17.59
N ASN A 236 50.62 -7.41 17.04
CA ASN A 236 50.55 -8.03 15.71
C ASN A 236 50.23 -6.98 14.63
N ASP A 237 49.15 -7.16 13.88
CA ASP A 237 48.71 -6.26 12.80
C ASP A 237 47.63 -5.26 13.26
N SER A 238 47.51 -5.04 14.57
CA SER A 238 46.48 -4.16 15.16
C SER A 238 47.07 -3.16 16.13
N SER A 239 46.60 -1.92 16.04
CA SER A 239 46.87 -0.88 17.02
C SER A 239 45.74 -0.85 18.04
N ARG A 240 46.06 -0.81 19.34
CA ARG A 240 45.09 -0.97 20.44
C ARG A 240 45.20 0.13 21.48
N VAL A 241 44.01 0.58 21.92
CA VAL A 241 43.82 1.48 23.05
C VAL A 241 42.98 0.76 24.09
N SER A 242 43.52 0.60 25.29
CA SER A 242 42.82 0.00 26.42
C SER A 242 42.64 1.03 27.53
N PHE A 243 41.42 1.14 28.04
CA PHE A 243 41.07 2.07 29.10
C PHE A 243 40.19 1.38 30.13
N SER A 244 40.42 1.68 31.41
CA SER A 244 39.56 1.23 32.48
C SER A 244 39.42 2.31 33.55
N GLU A 245 38.21 2.50 34.06
CA GLU A 245 37.98 3.39 35.19
C GLU A 245 36.89 2.85 36.11
N ARG A 246 36.97 3.27 37.38
CA ARG A 246 35.88 3.08 38.32
C ARG A 246 34.84 4.16 38.12
N VAL A 247 33.57 3.77 38.10
CA VAL A 247 32.46 4.71 37.88
C VAL A 247 31.34 4.50 38.91
N THR A 248 30.46 5.49 39.03
CA THR A 248 29.29 5.38 39.91
C THR A 248 28.30 4.36 39.34
N PRO A 249 27.84 3.39 40.14
CA PRO A 249 26.84 2.41 39.71
C PRO A 249 25.53 3.06 39.22
N GLY A 250 24.87 2.42 38.26
CA GLY A 250 23.55 2.82 37.73
C GLY A 250 23.55 4.05 36.83
N LYS A 251 24.71 4.66 36.55
CA LYS A 251 24.83 5.78 35.63
C LYS A 251 25.17 5.33 34.22
N LEU A 252 24.59 6.02 33.24
CA LEU A 252 24.90 5.87 31.82
C LEU A 252 26.12 6.74 31.48
N PHE A 253 27.06 6.17 30.73
CA PHE A 253 28.28 6.81 30.28
C PHE A 253 28.50 6.58 28.79
N ASN A 254 29.01 7.62 28.13
CA ASN A 254 29.43 7.58 26.74
C ASN A 254 30.93 7.78 26.65
N TYR A 255 31.60 7.00 25.81
CA TYR A 255 33.04 7.11 25.58
C TYR A 255 33.39 7.12 24.11
N TYR A 256 34.41 7.88 23.74
CA TYR A 256 35.10 7.73 22.46
C TYR A 256 36.58 8.04 22.64
N VAL A 257 37.38 7.59 21.68
CA VAL A 257 38.82 7.84 21.66
C VAL A 257 39.21 8.66 20.43
N VAL A 258 40.17 9.58 20.60
CA VAL A 258 40.79 10.36 19.52
C VAL A 258 42.28 10.04 19.50
N PRO A 259 42.83 9.46 18.42
CA PRO A 259 44.26 9.24 18.30
C PRO A 259 45.01 10.57 18.14
N GLU A 260 46.22 10.63 18.68
CA GLU A 260 47.10 11.79 18.59
C GLU A 260 48.53 11.35 18.20
N ASP A 261 49.15 12.09 17.30
CA ASP A 261 50.56 11.88 16.96
C ASP A 261 51.50 12.59 17.94
N PHE A 262 52.80 12.40 17.75
CA PHE A 262 53.82 13.00 18.61
C PHE A 262 53.87 14.54 18.53
N ALA A 263 53.34 15.15 17.46
CA ALA A 263 53.27 16.60 17.28
C ALA A 263 52.05 17.23 17.96
N GLY A 264 51.06 16.41 18.36
CA GLY A 264 49.79 16.84 18.93
C GLY A 264 48.69 17.03 17.88
N ASN A 265 48.85 16.50 16.66
CA ASN A 265 47.75 16.47 15.70
C ASN A 265 46.76 15.39 16.13
N GLU A 266 45.47 15.72 16.06
CA GLU A 266 44.39 14.78 16.38
C GLU A 266 43.85 14.13 15.11
N GLY A 267 43.59 12.83 15.17
CA GLY A 267 42.88 12.09 14.12
C GLY A 267 41.37 12.12 14.30
N LEU A 268 40.66 11.29 13.53
CA LEU A 268 39.21 11.17 13.64
C LEU A 268 38.79 10.44 14.92
N PRO A 269 37.69 10.85 15.57
CA PRO A 269 37.16 10.14 16.73
C PRO A 269 36.67 8.73 16.35
N SER A 270 36.75 7.81 17.30
CA SER A 270 36.13 6.49 17.21
C SER A 270 34.61 6.55 17.17
N ASP A 271 33.97 5.40 16.95
CA ASP A 271 32.60 5.20 17.36
C ASP A 271 32.41 5.45 18.87
N THR A 272 31.20 5.88 19.24
CA THR A 272 30.86 6.14 20.63
C THR A 272 30.37 4.86 21.31
N ALA A 273 31.05 4.46 22.37
CA ALA A 273 30.65 3.41 23.27
C ALA A 273 29.57 3.93 24.24
N PHE A 274 28.47 3.20 24.38
CA PHE A 274 27.39 3.49 25.33
C PHE A 274 27.32 2.37 26.38
N THR A 275 27.39 2.73 27.67
CA THR A 275 27.33 1.73 28.75
C THR A 275 26.62 2.25 29.98
N ILE A 276 25.98 1.34 30.72
CA ILE A 276 25.54 1.56 32.09
C ILE A 276 26.42 0.74 33.02
N SER A 277 26.89 1.34 34.11
CA SER A 277 27.65 0.63 35.15
C SER A 277 26.70 -0.10 36.09
N LYS A 278 26.07 -1.18 35.64
CA LYS A 278 25.18 -2.00 36.46
C LYS A 278 25.29 -3.46 36.07
N SER A 279 25.41 -4.35 37.06
CA SER A 279 25.43 -5.79 36.84
C SER A 279 24.07 -6.29 36.38
N PHE A 280 24.07 -7.09 35.33
CA PHE A 280 22.88 -7.81 34.87
C PHE A 280 22.23 -8.65 35.99
N SER A 281 23.04 -9.23 36.88
CA SER A 281 22.54 -10.05 38.00
C SER A 281 21.76 -9.28 39.06
N GLN A 282 21.85 -7.95 39.09
CA GLN A 282 21.12 -7.09 40.02
C GLN A 282 19.84 -6.51 39.43
N LEU A 283 19.55 -6.77 38.16
CA LEU A 283 18.30 -6.33 37.55
C LEU A 283 17.13 -7.11 38.12
N LYS A 284 16.08 -6.38 38.50
CA LYS A 284 14.83 -6.89 39.00
C LYS A 284 13.97 -7.35 37.84
N GLY A 285 13.45 -8.57 37.95
CA GLY A 285 12.39 -9.09 37.09
C GLY A 285 11.02 -8.54 37.52
N ILE A 286 9.97 -8.99 36.83
CA ILE A 286 8.59 -8.74 37.23
C ILE A 286 8.27 -9.56 38.48
N GLU A 287 7.80 -8.89 39.53
CA GLU A 287 7.38 -9.50 40.80
C GLU A 287 5.84 -9.40 40.96
N ASP A 288 5.27 -10.31 41.75
CA ASP A 288 3.83 -10.32 42.12
C ASP A 288 2.85 -10.28 40.93
N PHE A 289 3.22 -10.88 39.80
CA PHE A 289 2.33 -10.94 38.64
C PHE A 289 1.10 -11.80 38.94
N LYS A 290 -0.07 -11.17 38.85
CA LYS A 290 -1.39 -11.77 39.05
C LYS A 290 -2.30 -11.37 37.89
N ILE A 291 -3.25 -12.25 37.60
CA ILE A 291 -4.32 -11.98 36.63
C ILE A 291 -5.64 -12.24 37.33
N ALA A 292 -6.54 -11.26 37.25
CA ALA A 292 -7.90 -11.37 37.76
C ALA A 292 -8.89 -11.33 36.59
N ASP A 293 -9.97 -12.07 36.75
CA ASP A 293 -11.13 -11.97 35.88
C ASP A 293 -11.84 -10.64 36.17
N SER A 294 -12.23 -9.92 35.13
CA SER A 294 -13.01 -8.69 35.22
C SER A 294 -14.15 -8.75 34.22
N LEU A 295 -15.17 -7.90 34.39
CA LEU A 295 -16.42 -8.01 33.64
C LEU A 295 -16.24 -8.07 32.11
N LYS A 296 -15.21 -7.47 31.51
CA LYS A 296 -15.04 -7.46 30.04
C LYS A 296 -13.61 -7.75 29.56
N GLY A 297 -12.81 -8.47 30.37
CA GLY A 297 -11.41 -8.69 30.03
C GLY A 297 -10.55 -9.26 31.16
N ALA A 298 -9.27 -9.48 30.88
CA ALA A 298 -8.29 -9.90 31.87
C ALA A 298 -7.60 -8.68 32.50
N TRP A 299 -7.69 -8.57 33.82
CA TRP A 299 -6.97 -7.54 34.57
C TRP A 299 -5.63 -8.09 35.05
N LEU A 300 -4.55 -7.61 34.45
CA LEU A 300 -3.18 -7.99 34.78
C LEU A 300 -2.64 -6.97 35.79
N SER A 301 -2.03 -7.44 36.87
CA SER A 301 -1.41 -6.60 37.89
C SER A 301 -0.08 -7.17 38.35
N TRP A 302 0.90 -6.31 38.60
CA TRP A 302 2.24 -6.68 39.06
C TRP A 302 2.84 -5.54 39.88
N LYS A 303 3.98 -5.78 40.50
CA LYS A 303 4.76 -4.73 41.15
C LYS A 303 5.60 -3.99 40.10
N GLY A 304 5.41 -2.67 39.96
CA GLY A 304 6.14 -1.85 39.01
C GLY A 304 7.67 -1.97 39.19
N LEU A 305 8.41 -1.86 38.08
CA LEU A 305 9.87 -1.95 38.12
C LEU A 305 10.47 -0.66 38.73
N PRO A 306 11.69 -0.74 39.28
CA PRO A 306 12.40 0.45 39.74
C PRO A 306 12.51 1.51 38.63
N ASN A 307 12.28 2.78 38.97
CA ASN A 307 12.47 3.90 38.03
C ASN A 307 13.96 4.17 37.80
N GLU A 308 14.59 3.30 37.02
CA GLU A 308 16.00 3.32 36.68
C GLU A 308 16.15 3.34 35.15
N GLY A 309 17.09 4.12 34.63
CA GLY A 309 17.30 4.30 33.19
C GLY A 309 17.74 3.05 32.42
N VAL A 310 17.90 1.90 33.11
CA VAL A 310 18.15 0.61 32.48
C VAL A 310 16.87 -0.02 31.92
N TYR A 311 15.70 0.23 32.53
CA TYR A 311 14.42 -0.32 32.08
C TYR A 311 13.75 0.65 31.10
N THR A 312 13.42 0.15 29.92
CA THR A 312 12.78 0.92 28.85
C THR A 312 11.27 0.71 28.79
N GLY A 313 10.76 -0.35 29.43
CA GLY A 313 9.34 -0.66 29.49
C GLY A 313 9.06 -2.08 29.97
N ILE A 314 7.79 -2.48 29.91
CA ILE A 314 7.35 -3.85 30.16
C ILE A 314 6.58 -4.32 28.93
N GLN A 315 7.08 -5.36 28.28
CA GLN A 315 6.41 -6.01 27.17
C GLN A 315 5.40 -7.03 27.71
N ILE A 316 4.16 -6.92 27.26
CA ILE A 316 3.06 -7.81 27.63
C ILE A 316 2.75 -8.69 26.43
N LEU A 317 2.89 -9.99 26.64
CA LEU A 317 2.74 -11.02 25.62
C LEU A 317 1.54 -11.90 25.97
N LYS A 318 0.78 -12.33 24.97
CA LYS A 318 -0.39 -13.21 25.10
C LYS A 318 -0.29 -14.41 24.15
N SER A 319 -0.66 -15.60 24.60
CA SER A 319 -0.76 -16.80 23.77
C SER A 319 -1.98 -17.64 24.16
N ARG A 320 -2.45 -18.47 23.22
CA ARG A 320 -3.43 -19.56 23.50
C ARG A 320 -2.76 -20.87 23.88
N LYS A 321 -1.41 -20.90 23.94
CA LYS A 321 -0.60 -22.04 24.35
C LYS A 321 0.32 -21.62 25.50
N SER A 322 0.70 -22.57 26.33
CA SER A 322 1.52 -22.31 27.52
C SER A 322 2.99 -21.99 27.23
N THR A 323 3.54 -22.47 26.11
CA THR A 323 4.99 -22.46 25.86
C THR A 323 5.44 -21.67 24.63
N ASP A 324 4.59 -21.50 23.62
CA ASP A 324 4.93 -20.82 22.36
C ASP A 324 3.77 -19.97 21.82
N GLY A 325 3.97 -19.31 20.68
CA GLY A 325 2.93 -18.54 19.99
C GLY A 325 2.53 -17.23 20.67
N PHE A 326 3.39 -16.70 21.53
CA PHE A 326 3.19 -15.42 22.20
C PHE A 326 3.24 -14.26 21.20
N ILE A 327 2.19 -13.45 21.19
CA ILE A 327 2.11 -12.17 20.47
C ILE A 327 2.18 -11.02 21.46
N GLU A 328 2.78 -9.90 21.07
CA GLU A 328 2.76 -8.68 21.87
C GLU A 328 1.36 -8.04 21.81
N VAL A 329 0.77 -7.80 22.99
CA VAL A 329 -0.52 -7.11 23.12
C VAL A 329 -0.35 -5.65 23.56
N ALA A 330 0.72 -5.35 24.28
CA ALA A 330 1.07 -4.00 24.71
C ALA A 330 2.53 -3.91 25.15
N THR A 331 3.10 -2.72 25.05
CA THR A 331 4.30 -2.31 25.79
C THR A 331 3.94 -1.11 26.65
N VAL A 332 4.14 -1.22 27.96
CA VAL A 332 3.78 -0.21 28.96
C VAL A 332 5.03 0.38 29.60
N SER A 333 4.89 1.48 30.35
CA SER A 333 6.02 2.10 31.07
C SER A 333 6.63 1.11 32.06
N SER A 334 7.92 1.22 32.34
CA SER A 334 8.60 0.39 33.34
C SER A 334 8.00 0.56 34.75
N THR A 335 7.40 1.71 35.03
CA THR A 335 6.76 2.03 36.30
C THR A 335 5.29 1.62 36.38
N ASP A 336 4.67 1.22 35.26
CA ASP A 336 3.27 0.78 35.28
C ASP A 336 3.14 -0.52 36.09
N SER A 337 1.98 -0.71 36.72
CA SER A 337 1.71 -1.84 37.62
C SER A 337 0.47 -2.65 37.24
N SER A 338 -0.19 -2.29 36.14
CA SER A 338 -1.38 -2.99 35.66
C SER A 338 -1.64 -2.78 34.18
N TYR A 339 -2.34 -3.72 33.56
CA TYR A 339 -2.82 -3.65 32.19
C TYR A 339 -4.17 -4.36 32.06
N TYR A 340 -5.05 -3.81 31.22
CA TYR A 340 -6.38 -4.38 31.00
C TYR A 340 -6.54 -4.89 29.58
N ASP A 341 -6.54 -6.22 29.41
CA ASP A 341 -6.75 -6.86 28.11
C ASP A 341 -8.23 -7.14 27.86
N LYS A 342 -8.84 -6.37 26.96
CA LYS A 342 -10.23 -6.53 26.50
C LYS A 342 -10.37 -7.49 25.32
N GLU A 343 -9.27 -7.83 24.65
CA GLU A 343 -9.27 -8.61 23.41
C GLU A 343 -9.13 -10.10 23.70
N ILE A 344 -10.06 -10.63 24.50
CA ILE A 344 -10.09 -12.04 24.87
C ILE A 344 -11.49 -12.62 24.68
N LEU A 345 -11.52 -13.86 24.22
CA LEU A 345 -12.76 -14.61 24.11
C LEU A 345 -13.12 -15.27 25.45
N PRO A 346 -14.40 -15.27 25.85
CA PRO A 346 -14.84 -15.99 27.03
C PRO A 346 -14.59 -17.49 26.92
N ASN A 347 -14.34 -18.14 28.06
CA ASN A 347 -14.06 -19.58 28.19
C ASN A 347 -12.83 -20.07 27.38
N VAL A 348 -11.99 -19.18 26.87
CA VAL A 348 -10.71 -19.52 26.25
C VAL A 348 -9.59 -19.24 27.26
N VAL A 349 -8.71 -20.23 27.45
CA VAL A 349 -7.51 -20.05 28.29
C VAL A 349 -6.48 -19.24 27.53
N TYR A 350 -6.05 -18.12 28.11
CA TYR A 350 -4.95 -17.32 27.63
C TYR A 350 -3.79 -17.36 28.62
N PHE A 351 -2.58 -17.52 28.10
CA PHE A 351 -1.33 -17.46 28.82
C PHE A 351 -0.69 -16.10 28.56
N TYR A 352 -0.24 -15.42 29.61
CA TYR A 352 0.42 -14.13 29.52
C TYR A 352 1.86 -14.22 30.01
N GLN A 353 2.75 -13.48 29.36
CA GLN A 353 4.12 -13.27 29.76
C GLN A 353 4.41 -11.77 29.87
N LEU A 354 4.92 -11.33 31.01
CA LEU A 354 5.42 -9.96 31.20
C LEU A 354 6.94 -10.00 31.21
N ARG A 355 7.54 -9.29 30.26
CA ARG A 355 8.99 -9.23 30.09
C ARG A 355 9.48 -7.79 30.32
N PRO A 356 10.38 -7.55 31.29
CA PRO A 356 11.07 -6.28 31.37
C PRO A 356 11.90 -6.04 30.10
N LEU A 357 11.77 -4.85 29.54
CA LEU A 357 12.64 -4.38 28.46
C LEU A 357 13.76 -3.54 29.06
N THR A 358 14.97 -3.75 28.55
CA THR A 358 16.17 -3.01 28.98
C THR A 358 16.80 -2.27 27.82
N ILE A 359 17.71 -1.34 28.11
CA ILE A 359 18.60 -0.78 27.09
C ILE A 359 19.43 -1.92 26.47
N GLY A 360 19.46 -1.99 25.13
CA GLY A 360 20.16 -3.03 24.37
C GLY A 360 21.69 -2.92 24.39
N ALA A 361 22.28 -2.76 25.57
CA ALA A 361 23.73 -2.70 25.74
C ALA A 361 24.36 -4.09 25.56
N LYS A 362 25.50 -4.15 24.89
CA LYS A 362 26.25 -5.39 24.64
C LYS A 362 26.58 -6.08 25.97
N GLY A 363 26.09 -7.31 26.15
CA GLY A 363 26.24 -8.08 27.40
C GLY A 363 24.97 -8.18 28.28
N PHE A 364 23.91 -7.42 27.97
CA PHE A 364 22.61 -7.56 28.61
C PHE A 364 21.73 -8.52 27.78
N GLY A 365 21.34 -9.65 28.38
CA GLY A 365 20.38 -10.58 27.79
C GLY A 365 18.94 -10.16 28.04
N LEU A 366 17.98 -10.93 27.51
CA LEU A 366 16.57 -10.76 27.90
C LEU A 366 16.39 -11.19 29.35
N LEU A 367 15.72 -10.35 30.14
CA LEU A 367 15.34 -10.72 31.51
C LEU A 367 14.25 -11.79 31.50
N PRO A 368 14.21 -12.68 32.51
CA PRO A 368 13.14 -13.67 32.64
C PRO A 368 11.76 -13.01 32.66
N SER A 369 10.80 -13.63 31.98
CA SER A 369 9.40 -13.17 32.00
C SER A 369 8.64 -13.81 33.16
N ALA A 370 7.78 -13.03 33.82
CA ALA A 370 6.76 -13.60 34.70
C ALA A 370 5.60 -14.13 33.86
N SER A 371 5.04 -15.28 34.24
CA SER A 371 3.95 -15.93 33.49
C SER A 371 2.75 -16.21 34.38
N ALA A 372 1.55 -16.06 33.82
CA ALA A 372 0.30 -16.47 34.46
C ALA A 372 -0.73 -16.77 33.36
N ASN A 373 -1.83 -17.41 33.72
CA ASN A 373 -2.90 -17.74 32.79
C ASN A 373 -4.27 -17.42 33.38
N ILE A 374 -5.23 -17.21 32.50
CA ILE A 374 -6.62 -16.98 32.88
C ILE A 374 -7.56 -17.50 31.79
N ALA A 375 -8.73 -17.98 32.20
CA ALA A 375 -9.90 -18.07 31.33
C ALA A 375 -10.97 -17.15 31.93
N VAL A 376 -11.37 -16.14 31.16
CA VAL A 376 -12.42 -15.21 31.58
C VAL A 376 -13.78 -15.86 31.40
N LYS A 377 -14.62 -15.76 32.43
CA LYS A 377 -15.93 -16.40 32.43
C LYS A 377 -16.83 -15.82 31.35
N ASN A 378 -17.61 -16.72 30.74
CA ASN A 378 -18.66 -16.32 29.83
C ASN A 378 -19.71 -15.44 30.52
N GLN A 379 -19.90 -14.25 29.98
CA GLN A 379 -20.97 -13.37 30.40
C GLN A 379 -22.21 -13.63 29.55
N ASN A 380 -23.37 -13.67 30.19
CA ASN A 380 -24.67 -13.84 29.52
C ASN A 380 -25.11 -12.54 28.81
N GLU A 381 -24.17 -11.84 28.16
CA GLU A 381 -24.44 -10.64 27.36
C GLU A 381 -24.88 -11.04 25.94
N VAL A 382 -25.88 -10.33 25.43
CA VAL A 382 -26.32 -10.44 24.03
C VAL A 382 -25.50 -9.47 23.16
N PRO A 383 -25.14 -9.83 21.92
CA PRO A 383 -24.46 -8.91 21.00
C PRO A 383 -25.34 -7.70 20.67
N PHE A 384 -24.71 -6.59 20.27
CA PHE A 384 -25.43 -5.46 19.70
C PHE A 384 -26.13 -5.86 18.39
N ALA A 385 -27.33 -5.33 18.17
CA ALA A 385 -28.06 -5.55 16.92
C ALA A 385 -27.20 -5.08 15.72
N PRO A 386 -27.11 -5.88 14.63
CA PRO A 386 -26.38 -5.49 13.43
C PRO A 386 -26.89 -4.17 12.84
N GLN A 387 -26.00 -3.42 12.20
CA GLN A 387 -26.30 -2.09 11.64
C GLN A 387 -25.94 -2.01 10.16
N GLY A 388 -26.41 -0.96 9.49
CA GLY A 388 -26.02 -0.67 8.11
C GLY A 388 -26.60 -1.61 7.06
N LEU A 389 -27.65 -2.38 7.38
CA LEU A 389 -28.30 -3.26 6.41
C LEU A 389 -28.79 -2.48 5.19
N LYS A 390 -28.38 -2.93 4.01
CA LYS A 390 -28.79 -2.44 2.69
C LYS A 390 -29.22 -3.62 1.84
N VAL A 391 -30.26 -3.40 1.04
CA VAL A 391 -30.82 -4.39 0.12
C VAL A 391 -30.98 -3.75 -1.25
N TRP A 392 -30.48 -4.40 -2.29
CA TRP A 392 -30.66 -3.97 -3.68
C TRP A 392 -30.75 -5.17 -4.61
N GLN A 393 -31.24 -4.97 -5.82
CA GLN A 393 -31.22 -5.99 -6.87
C GLN A 393 -30.21 -5.60 -7.93
N ASP A 394 -29.31 -6.52 -8.25
CA ASP A 394 -28.25 -6.31 -9.24
C ASP A 394 -28.72 -6.58 -10.68
N SER A 395 -27.84 -6.29 -11.66
CA SER A 395 -28.12 -6.50 -13.09
C SER A 395 -28.31 -7.97 -13.48
N THR A 396 -27.99 -8.92 -12.61
CA THR A 396 -28.21 -10.36 -12.81
C THR A 396 -29.56 -10.82 -12.25
N ALA A 397 -30.38 -9.87 -11.77
CA ALA A 397 -31.66 -10.12 -11.15
C ALA A 397 -31.53 -11.01 -9.90
N GLN A 398 -30.54 -10.74 -9.04
CA GLN A 398 -30.43 -11.32 -7.70
C GLN A 398 -30.61 -10.24 -6.64
N VAL A 399 -31.23 -10.57 -5.50
CA VAL A 399 -31.37 -9.63 -4.39
C VAL A 399 -30.15 -9.77 -3.48
N GLN A 400 -29.34 -8.72 -3.39
CA GLN A 400 -28.13 -8.66 -2.60
C GLN A 400 -28.36 -7.90 -1.31
N LEU A 401 -27.84 -8.43 -0.21
CA LEU A 401 -27.88 -7.84 1.11
C LEU A 401 -26.47 -7.62 1.64
N HIS A 402 -26.22 -6.47 2.24
CA HIS A 402 -24.94 -6.13 2.87
C HIS A 402 -25.17 -5.31 4.13
N TRP A 403 -24.35 -5.52 5.16
CA TRP A 403 -24.37 -4.81 6.43
C TRP A 403 -22.95 -4.53 6.97
N ASP A 404 -22.88 -3.70 8.01
CA ASP A 404 -21.63 -3.38 8.69
C ASP A 404 -21.25 -4.51 9.65
N ILE A 405 -19.95 -4.84 9.71
CA ILE A 405 -19.44 -5.83 10.65
C ILE A 405 -19.46 -5.25 12.06
N ASN A 406 -20.11 -5.94 12.98
CA ASN A 406 -20.15 -5.64 14.40
C ASN A 406 -18.72 -5.51 14.99
N PRO A 407 -18.47 -4.61 15.96
CA PRO A 407 -17.15 -4.43 16.57
C PRO A 407 -16.78 -5.53 17.58
N GLU A 408 -17.74 -6.33 18.04
CA GLU A 408 -17.48 -7.38 19.04
C GLU A 408 -16.58 -8.48 18.48
N ILE A 409 -15.63 -8.99 19.27
CA ILE A 409 -14.69 -10.02 18.81
C ILE A 409 -15.24 -11.45 18.93
N ASP A 410 -16.31 -11.63 19.70
CA ASP A 410 -16.90 -12.93 20.05
C ASP A 410 -18.04 -13.35 19.10
N GLN A 411 -18.06 -12.79 17.88
CA GLN A 411 -19.03 -13.12 16.83
C GLN A 411 -18.93 -14.58 16.39
N PHE A 412 -20.08 -15.26 16.32
CA PHE A 412 -20.18 -16.59 15.73
C PHE A 412 -20.71 -16.53 14.29
N ALA A 413 -21.89 -15.93 14.08
CA ALA A 413 -22.50 -15.81 12.76
C ALA A 413 -23.67 -14.82 12.70
N TYR A 414 -23.86 -14.22 11.52
CA TYR A 414 -25.08 -13.48 11.17
C TYR A 414 -26.15 -14.41 10.60
N TYR A 415 -27.40 -14.03 10.83
CA TYR A 415 -28.59 -14.65 10.26
C TYR A 415 -29.44 -13.59 9.60
N VAL A 416 -29.82 -13.82 8.35
CA VAL A 416 -30.74 -12.98 7.59
C VAL A 416 -32.15 -13.47 7.82
N LEU A 417 -33.01 -12.55 8.21
CA LEU A 417 -34.43 -12.75 8.39
C LEU A 417 -35.20 -12.04 7.27
N ARG A 418 -36.25 -12.69 6.76
CA ARG A 418 -37.19 -12.13 5.78
C ARG A 418 -38.63 -12.42 6.18
N GLY A 419 -39.51 -11.45 5.96
CA GLY A 419 -40.96 -11.57 6.16
C GLY A 419 -41.75 -10.68 5.20
N THR A 420 -43.06 -10.90 5.11
CA THR A 420 -44.00 -9.98 4.41
C THR A 420 -44.52 -8.88 5.35
N SER A 421 -44.22 -8.98 6.65
CA SER A 421 -44.37 -7.94 7.66
C SER A 421 -43.15 -7.91 8.57
N LYS A 422 -43.03 -6.89 9.44
CA LYS A 422 -41.94 -6.81 10.43
C LYS A 422 -42.14 -7.79 11.59
N GLU A 423 -43.37 -8.22 11.80
CA GLU A 423 -43.80 -9.06 12.91
C GLU A 423 -43.70 -10.56 12.61
N ASP A 424 -43.71 -10.96 11.33
CA ASP A 424 -43.57 -12.36 10.88
C ASP A 424 -42.32 -12.54 9.99
N MET A 425 -41.14 -12.43 10.60
CA MET A 425 -39.86 -12.63 9.92
C MET A 425 -39.24 -13.97 10.32
N ARG A 426 -38.71 -14.70 9.32
CA ARG A 426 -38.05 -16.00 9.52
C ARG A 426 -36.63 -15.97 8.99
N ILE A 427 -35.76 -16.75 9.62
CA ILE A 427 -34.37 -16.92 9.15
C ILE A 427 -34.41 -17.63 7.79
N ILE A 428 -33.79 -17.02 6.79
CA ILE A 428 -33.66 -17.55 5.42
C ILE A 428 -32.22 -17.92 5.05
N SER A 429 -31.24 -17.49 5.83
CA SER A 429 -29.83 -17.80 5.59
C SER A 429 -29.32 -18.94 6.48
N PRO A 430 -28.25 -19.63 6.07
CA PRO A 430 -27.41 -20.39 7.01
C PRO A 430 -26.67 -19.43 7.97
N ALA A 431 -25.82 -19.99 8.83
CA ALA A 431 -24.90 -19.21 9.65
C ALA A 431 -23.83 -18.53 8.77
N LEU A 432 -23.88 -17.20 8.66
CA LEU A 432 -22.98 -16.42 7.82
C LEU A 432 -21.82 -15.85 8.62
N ARG A 433 -20.59 -16.08 8.16
CA ARG A 433 -19.37 -15.42 8.68
C ARG A 433 -18.88 -14.26 7.80
N THR A 434 -19.69 -13.93 6.80
CA THR A 434 -19.49 -12.81 5.89
C THR A 434 -20.54 -11.74 6.19
N ASN A 435 -20.36 -10.55 5.60
CA ASN A 435 -21.31 -9.45 5.71
C ASN A 435 -22.15 -9.26 4.43
N ILE A 436 -22.31 -10.33 3.65
CA ILE A 436 -23.08 -10.36 2.41
C ILE A 436 -23.94 -11.62 2.34
N TYR A 437 -25.14 -11.49 1.77
CA TYR A 437 -26.04 -12.59 1.47
C TYR A 437 -26.82 -12.31 0.19
N THR A 438 -27.06 -13.34 -0.61
CA THR A 438 -27.88 -13.27 -1.82
C THR A 438 -29.17 -14.05 -1.61
N ASP A 439 -30.31 -13.37 -1.74
CA ASP A 439 -31.63 -13.99 -1.75
C ASP A 439 -32.10 -14.17 -3.21
N SER A 440 -32.46 -15.41 -3.54
CA SER A 440 -32.83 -15.78 -4.91
C SER A 440 -34.22 -15.25 -5.27
N LEU A 441 -34.36 -14.66 -6.46
CA LEU A 441 -35.67 -14.25 -7.01
C LEU A 441 -36.66 -15.41 -7.19
N SER A 442 -36.20 -16.66 -7.20
CA SER A 442 -37.10 -17.82 -7.19
C SER A 442 -37.96 -17.89 -5.93
N ASN A 443 -37.45 -17.36 -4.81
CA ASN A 443 -38.09 -17.42 -3.50
C ASN A 443 -38.97 -16.19 -3.21
N LEU A 444 -39.14 -15.32 -4.21
CA LEU A 444 -39.72 -14.00 -4.09
C LEU A 444 -40.79 -13.76 -5.15
N ASP A 445 -41.79 -12.97 -4.77
CA ASP A 445 -42.85 -12.48 -5.63
C ASP A 445 -42.61 -11.01 -6.00
N GLY A 446 -42.84 -10.65 -7.27
CA GLY A 446 -42.57 -9.30 -7.80
C GLY A 446 -43.56 -8.24 -7.35
N GLN A 447 -44.71 -8.64 -6.81
CA GLN A 447 -45.75 -7.72 -6.35
C GLN A 447 -45.68 -7.47 -4.85
N THR A 448 -45.11 -8.42 -4.11
CA THR A 448 -44.97 -8.41 -2.65
C THR A 448 -43.81 -7.53 -2.19
N THR A 449 -44.06 -6.72 -1.15
CA THR A 449 -42.99 -6.00 -0.44
C THR A 449 -42.49 -6.86 0.71
N TYR A 450 -41.18 -7.08 0.78
CA TYR A 450 -40.54 -7.87 1.82
C TYR A 450 -39.81 -6.96 2.81
N PHE A 451 -39.74 -7.42 4.06
CA PHE A 451 -38.92 -6.83 5.11
C PHE A 451 -37.72 -7.72 5.35
N TYR A 452 -36.52 -7.15 5.32
CA TYR A 452 -35.28 -7.83 5.65
C TYR A 452 -34.69 -7.28 6.94
N GLY A 453 -34.09 -8.16 7.73
CA GLY A 453 -33.47 -7.84 9.01
C GLY A 453 -32.39 -8.84 9.35
N LEU A 454 -31.56 -8.52 10.34
CA LEU A 454 -30.41 -9.32 10.72
C LEU A 454 -30.43 -9.60 12.23
N LYS A 455 -29.91 -10.75 12.60
CA LYS A 455 -29.48 -11.05 13.97
C LYS A 455 -28.05 -11.57 13.96
N LEU A 456 -27.29 -11.23 14.98
CA LEU A 456 -25.96 -11.73 15.23
C LEU A 456 -25.99 -12.70 16.42
N MET A 457 -25.35 -13.86 16.25
CA MET A 457 -25.07 -14.79 17.32
C MET A 457 -23.62 -14.67 17.76
N ASN A 458 -23.34 -14.62 19.06
CA ASN A 458 -21.98 -14.78 19.59
C ASN A 458 -21.61 -16.25 19.83
N ILE A 459 -20.34 -16.52 20.15
CA ILE A 459 -19.83 -17.85 20.49
C ILE A 459 -20.49 -18.46 21.74
N SER A 460 -21.17 -17.64 22.54
CA SER A 460 -21.97 -18.04 23.69
C SER A 460 -23.41 -18.40 23.34
N GLN A 461 -23.74 -18.47 22.04
CA GLN A 461 -25.06 -18.82 21.50
C GLN A 461 -26.17 -17.85 21.92
N LYS A 462 -25.82 -16.59 22.19
CA LYS A 462 -26.77 -15.51 22.46
C LYS A 462 -27.03 -14.74 21.18
N MET A 463 -28.31 -14.53 20.89
CA MET A 463 -28.75 -13.77 19.73
C MET A 463 -28.94 -12.31 20.12
N SER A 464 -28.51 -11.41 19.24
CA SER A 464 -28.81 -9.99 19.34
C SER A 464 -30.31 -9.72 19.19
N ASP A 465 -30.70 -8.49 19.52
CA ASP A 465 -31.93 -7.91 19.01
C ASP A 465 -31.92 -7.85 17.47
N LEU A 466 -33.11 -7.73 16.87
CA LEU A 466 -33.25 -7.59 15.42
C LEU A 466 -32.68 -6.23 14.98
N SER A 467 -31.95 -6.21 13.86
CA SER A 467 -31.52 -4.96 13.23
C SER A 467 -32.71 -4.09 12.83
N THR A 468 -32.44 -2.82 12.50
CA THR A 468 -33.40 -2.03 11.72
C THR A 468 -33.77 -2.77 10.44
N THR A 469 -35.06 -2.83 10.12
CA THR A 469 -35.55 -3.55 8.95
C THR A 469 -35.55 -2.67 7.70
N VAL A 470 -35.23 -3.28 6.57
CA VAL A 470 -35.25 -2.63 5.25
C VAL A 470 -36.43 -3.20 4.46
N MET A 471 -37.23 -2.32 3.87
CA MET A 471 -38.29 -2.70 2.93
C MET A 471 -37.70 -2.83 1.53
N PHE A 472 -38.03 -3.91 0.84
CA PHE A 472 -37.57 -4.15 -0.52
C PHE A 472 -38.66 -4.85 -1.34
N LYS A 473 -38.99 -4.30 -2.51
CA LYS A 473 -39.89 -4.91 -3.49
C LYS A 473 -39.07 -5.33 -4.71
N PRO A 474 -38.91 -6.63 -4.98
CA PRO A 474 -38.08 -7.12 -6.07
C PRO A 474 -38.75 -6.83 -7.43
N LEU A 475 -37.93 -6.52 -8.43
CA LEU A 475 -38.35 -6.44 -9.82
C LEU A 475 -38.28 -7.83 -10.45
N LYS A 476 -39.44 -8.47 -10.61
CA LYS A 476 -39.57 -9.79 -11.25
C LYS A 476 -40.61 -9.69 -12.36
N VAL A 477 -40.17 -9.91 -13.61
CA VAL A 477 -41.08 -9.91 -14.77
C VAL A 477 -41.91 -11.19 -14.73
N GLU A 478 -43.22 -11.04 -14.66
CA GLU A 478 -44.17 -12.17 -14.76
C GLU A 478 -44.30 -12.58 -16.23
N PHE A 479 -44.11 -13.86 -16.52
CA PHE A 479 -44.33 -14.42 -17.85
C PHE A 479 -45.82 -14.68 -18.06
N VAL A 480 -46.40 -14.09 -19.12
CA VAL A 480 -47.79 -14.32 -19.51
C VAL A 480 -47.81 -15.19 -20.79
N PRO A 481 -48.41 -16.39 -20.75
CA PRO A 481 -48.53 -17.24 -21.94
C PRO A 481 -49.46 -16.61 -22.98
N TYR A 482 -49.15 -16.79 -24.28
CA TYR A 482 -49.97 -16.26 -25.37
C TYR A 482 -51.14 -17.20 -25.71
N PRO A 483 -52.28 -16.69 -26.20
CA PRO A 483 -53.39 -17.53 -26.65
C PRO A 483 -53.00 -18.37 -27.87
N SER A 484 -53.24 -19.68 -27.82
CA SER A 484 -53.01 -20.58 -28.95
C SER A 484 -54.30 -20.83 -29.75
N GLY A 485 -54.19 -21.47 -30.93
CA GLY A 485 -55.36 -21.96 -31.67
C GLY A 485 -56.28 -20.90 -32.28
N ILE A 486 -55.78 -19.68 -32.54
CA ILE A 486 -56.60 -18.64 -33.17
C ILE A 486 -57.09 -19.09 -34.57
N SER A 487 -58.37 -18.84 -34.84
CA SER A 487 -59.02 -19.06 -36.13
C SER A 487 -59.85 -17.84 -36.53
N ALA A 488 -59.95 -17.59 -37.84
CA ALA A 488 -60.71 -16.47 -38.40
C ALA A 488 -61.65 -16.99 -39.49
N ARG A 489 -62.94 -16.64 -39.40
CA ARG A 489 -63.96 -17.03 -40.39
C ARG A 489 -64.82 -15.83 -40.78
N TYR A 490 -64.98 -15.60 -42.08
CA TYR A 490 -65.95 -14.62 -42.58
C TYR A 490 -67.33 -15.27 -42.74
N ALA A 491 -68.34 -14.68 -42.10
CA ALA A 491 -69.74 -15.09 -42.23
C ALA A 491 -70.66 -13.91 -41.87
N ASP A 492 -71.82 -13.82 -42.54
CA ASP A 492 -72.86 -12.82 -42.23
C ASP A 492 -72.37 -11.37 -42.27
N GLY A 493 -71.41 -11.06 -43.14
CA GLY A 493 -70.86 -9.71 -43.30
C GLY A 493 -69.75 -9.34 -42.30
N ILE A 494 -69.36 -10.25 -41.40
CA ILE A 494 -68.43 -9.96 -40.28
C ILE A 494 -67.33 -11.03 -40.21
N VAL A 495 -66.12 -10.66 -39.79
CA VAL A 495 -65.07 -11.64 -39.45
C VAL A 495 -65.22 -12.05 -37.99
N LYS A 496 -65.41 -13.34 -37.75
CA LYS A 496 -65.48 -13.93 -36.41
C LYS A 496 -64.15 -14.61 -36.09
N LEU A 497 -63.54 -14.20 -34.98
CA LEU A 497 -62.32 -14.76 -34.43
C LEU A 497 -62.63 -15.64 -33.22
N LEU A 498 -61.91 -16.74 -33.08
CA LEU A 498 -61.99 -17.65 -31.93
C LEU A 498 -60.58 -18.11 -31.55
N TRP A 499 -60.24 -18.14 -30.27
CA TRP A 499 -58.97 -18.63 -29.74
C TRP A 499 -59.15 -19.40 -28.44
N GLU A 500 -58.06 -19.95 -27.89
CA GLU A 500 -58.06 -20.70 -26.64
C GLU A 500 -58.35 -19.84 -25.40
N ASP A 501 -59.13 -20.38 -24.46
CA ASP A 501 -59.45 -19.68 -23.21
C ASP A 501 -58.26 -19.67 -22.23
N MET A 502 -57.48 -18.60 -22.25
CA MET A 502 -56.39 -18.38 -21.30
C MET A 502 -56.89 -17.93 -19.93
N ILE A 503 -58.05 -17.25 -19.82
CA ILE A 503 -58.62 -16.83 -18.53
C ILE A 503 -59.01 -18.07 -17.70
N ALA A 504 -59.58 -19.09 -18.35
CA ALA A 504 -59.92 -20.35 -17.69
C ALA A 504 -58.69 -21.22 -17.34
N LYS A 505 -57.55 -21.02 -18.01
CA LYS A 505 -56.32 -21.80 -17.82
C LYS A 505 -55.33 -21.16 -16.87
N HIS A 506 -55.40 -19.84 -16.72
CA HIS A 506 -54.41 -19.02 -16.04
C HIS A 506 -55.14 -17.92 -15.26
N ASP A 507 -55.25 -18.10 -13.94
CA ASP A 507 -55.98 -17.21 -13.03
C ASP A 507 -55.46 -15.76 -13.08
N GLU A 508 -54.22 -15.55 -13.52
CA GLU A 508 -53.60 -14.24 -13.65
C GLU A 508 -54.08 -13.44 -14.87
N VAL A 509 -54.64 -14.09 -15.89
CA VAL A 509 -55.05 -13.45 -17.16
C VAL A 509 -56.40 -12.76 -17.00
N ILE A 510 -56.44 -11.45 -17.27
CA ILE A 510 -57.62 -10.60 -17.08
C ILE A 510 -58.34 -10.24 -18.40
N GLY A 511 -57.75 -10.58 -19.54
CA GLY A 511 -58.37 -10.33 -20.85
C GLY A 511 -57.37 -10.28 -22.00
N TYR A 512 -57.89 -9.92 -23.19
CA TYR A 512 -57.16 -9.99 -24.44
C TYR A 512 -57.13 -8.65 -25.20
N LYS A 513 -56.06 -8.47 -25.98
CA LYS A 513 -55.95 -7.45 -27.02
C LYS A 513 -55.90 -8.14 -28.38
N VAL A 514 -56.75 -7.68 -29.28
CA VAL A 514 -56.95 -8.25 -30.62
C VAL A 514 -56.38 -7.28 -31.65
N TYR A 515 -55.53 -7.81 -32.50
CA TYR A 515 -54.82 -7.04 -33.50
C TYR A 515 -55.16 -7.52 -34.90
N ARG A 516 -55.19 -6.59 -35.85
CA ARG A 516 -55.38 -6.85 -37.28
C ARG A 516 -54.36 -6.10 -38.12
N LYS A 517 -53.95 -6.72 -39.22
CA LYS A 517 -53.10 -6.12 -40.25
C LYS A 517 -53.64 -6.51 -41.62
N GLY A 518 -53.75 -5.56 -42.56
CA GLY A 518 -53.98 -5.92 -43.96
C GLY A 518 -52.79 -6.69 -44.52
N LYS A 519 -52.99 -7.58 -45.50
CA LYS A 519 -51.88 -8.38 -46.06
C LYS A 519 -50.72 -7.52 -46.60
N ALA A 520 -51.02 -6.31 -47.08
CA ALA A 520 -50.02 -5.35 -47.56
C ALA A 520 -49.44 -4.44 -46.45
N ASP A 521 -50.06 -4.40 -45.27
CA ASP A 521 -49.61 -3.56 -44.16
C ASP A 521 -48.40 -4.20 -43.45
N LYS A 522 -47.54 -3.35 -42.85
CA LYS A 522 -46.36 -3.80 -42.10
C LYS A 522 -46.63 -4.05 -40.62
N GLU A 523 -47.59 -3.34 -40.04
CA GLU A 523 -47.81 -3.32 -38.59
C GLU A 523 -49.24 -3.70 -38.22
N PHE A 524 -49.35 -4.49 -37.15
CA PHE A 524 -50.61 -4.85 -36.53
C PHE A 524 -51.22 -3.65 -35.80
N LYS A 525 -52.49 -3.36 -36.08
CA LYS A 525 -53.28 -2.32 -35.41
C LYS A 525 -54.21 -2.97 -34.40
N LEU A 526 -54.32 -2.36 -33.22
CA LEU A 526 -55.24 -2.79 -32.17
C LEU A 526 -56.69 -2.50 -32.58
N LEU A 527 -57.58 -3.48 -32.42
CA LEU A 527 -59.00 -3.36 -32.79
C LEU A 527 -59.91 -2.98 -31.62
N ASN A 528 -59.56 -3.39 -30.40
CA ASN A 528 -60.38 -3.18 -29.21
C ASN A 528 -59.76 -2.15 -28.28
N SER A 529 -60.58 -1.20 -27.78
CA SER A 529 -60.16 -0.20 -26.80
C SER A 529 -60.23 -0.72 -25.37
N ALA A 530 -61.26 -1.51 -25.03
CA ALA A 530 -61.39 -2.24 -23.77
C ALA A 530 -60.91 -3.69 -23.94
N LEU A 531 -60.40 -4.30 -22.87
CA LEU A 531 -59.98 -5.70 -22.89
C LEU A 531 -61.15 -6.62 -23.24
N VAL A 532 -60.91 -7.56 -24.15
CA VAL A 532 -61.86 -8.63 -24.45
C VAL A 532 -61.76 -9.67 -23.36
N ASN A 533 -62.86 -10.00 -22.70
CA ASN A 533 -62.94 -11.01 -21.63
C ASN A 533 -63.62 -12.31 -22.09
N THR A 534 -63.87 -12.44 -23.40
CA THR A 534 -64.42 -13.62 -24.07
C THR A 534 -63.36 -14.25 -24.99
N VAL A 535 -63.61 -15.48 -25.44
CA VAL A 535 -62.74 -16.18 -26.41
C VAL A 535 -63.08 -15.87 -27.88
N ILE A 536 -64.07 -15.01 -28.10
CA ILE A 536 -64.57 -14.63 -29.43
C ILE A 536 -64.43 -13.12 -29.59
N PHE A 537 -64.10 -12.69 -30.81
CA PHE A 537 -64.16 -11.29 -31.23
C PHE A 537 -64.74 -11.16 -32.63
N GLU A 538 -65.58 -10.15 -32.83
CA GLU A 538 -66.24 -9.87 -34.10
C GLU A 538 -65.68 -8.57 -34.69
N ASP A 539 -65.09 -8.66 -35.87
CA ASP A 539 -64.60 -7.52 -36.64
C ASP A 539 -65.55 -7.20 -37.80
N ALA A 540 -66.43 -6.23 -37.56
CA ALA A 540 -67.37 -5.71 -38.55
C ALA A 540 -66.76 -4.61 -39.46
N THR A 541 -65.48 -4.27 -39.25
CA THR A 541 -64.80 -3.19 -40.00
C THR A 541 -63.94 -3.73 -41.14
N ALA A 542 -63.93 -5.04 -41.37
CA ALA A 542 -63.20 -5.67 -42.47
C ALA A 542 -63.87 -5.36 -43.82
N GLU A 543 -63.09 -4.86 -44.78
CA GLU A 543 -63.60 -4.45 -46.09
C GLU A 543 -63.70 -5.64 -47.06
N ILE A 544 -64.70 -5.60 -47.95
CA ILE A 544 -64.93 -6.63 -48.97
C ILE A 544 -63.79 -6.61 -49.99
N GLY A 545 -63.27 -7.79 -50.36
CA GLY A 545 -62.18 -7.94 -51.32
C GLY A 545 -60.78 -7.96 -50.68
N GLU A 546 -60.67 -7.60 -49.40
CA GLU A 546 -59.39 -7.52 -48.70
C GLU A 546 -59.01 -8.82 -47.98
N THR A 547 -57.70 -9.01 -47.77
CA THR A 547 -57.16 -10.09 -46.93
C THR A 547 -56.55 -9.50 -45.66
N TYR A 548 -56.94 -10.05 -44.52
CA TYR A 548 -56.46 -9.63 -43.20
C TYR A 548 -55.78 -10.77 -42.44
N GLU A 549 -54.75 -10.42 -41.68
CA GLU A 549 -54.11 -11.25 -40.66
C GLU A 549 -54.51 -10.76 -39.28
N TYR A 550 -54.87 -11.67 -38.38
CA TYR A 550 -55.28 -11.40 -37.00
C TYR A 550 -54.36 -12.09 -36.01
N GLY A 551 -54.06 -11.42 -34.90
CA GLY A 551 -53.31 -11.99 -33.78
C GLY A 551 -53.84 -11.47 -32.44
N VAL A 552 -53.64 -12.23 -31.38
CA VAL A 552 -54.17 -11.92 -30.04
C VAL A 552 -53.06 -12.04 -28.99
N THR A 553 -53.08 -11.17 -27.99
CA THR A 553 -52.22 -11.27 -26.80
C THR A 553 -53.07 -11.35 -25.55
N ALA A 554 -52.61 -12.10 -24.55
CA ALA A 554 -53.17 -12.12 -23.21
C ALA A 554 -52.53 -11.02 -22.34
N LEU A 555 -53.31 -10.45 -21.42
CA LEU A 555 -52.85 -9.48 -20.45
C LEU A 555 -53.15 -9.99 -19.03
N ASN A 556 -52.21 -9.84 -18.10
CA ASN A 556 -52.42 -10.19 -16.70
C ASN A 556 -52.80 -8.98 -15.82
N GLY A 557 -53.17 -9.25 -14.56
CA GLY A 557 -53.53 -8.21 -13.57
C GLY A 557 -52.45 -7.15 -13.31
N SER A 558 -51.19 -7.46 -13.61
CA SER A 558 -50.02 -6.59 -13.50
C SER A 558 -49.77 -5.74 -14.76
N ALA A 559 -50.68 -5.79 -15.75
CA ALA A 559 -50.56 -5.20 -17.07
C ALA A 559 -49.40 -5.73 -17.93
N SER A 560 -48.81 -6.88 -17.57
CA SER A 560 -47.86 -7.59 -18.42
C SER A 560 -48.59 -8.24 -19.58
N GLN A 561 -48.01 -8.16 -20.78
CA GLN A 561 -48.60 -8.65 -22.02
C GLN A 561 -47.80 -9.85 -22.56
N SER A 562 -48.50 -10.88 -23.01
CA SER A 562 -47.87 -11.98 -23.74
C SER A 562 -47.27 -11.51 -25.06
N VAL A 563 -46.39 -12.30 -25.65
CA VAL A 563 -46.08 -12.17 -27.08
C VAL A 563 -47.35 -12.39 -27.93
N LEU A 564 -47.34 -11.91 -29.18
CA LEU A 564 -48.45 -12.10 -30.13
C LEU A 564 -48.63 -13.59 -30.44
N SER A 565 -49.87 -14.06 -30.49
CA SER A 565 -50.20 -15.40 -30.96
C SER A 565 -49.68 -15.64 -32.40
N PRO A 566 -49.59 -16.90 -32.85
CA PRO A 566 -49.62 -17.20 -34.28
C PRO A 566 -50.78 -16.47 -34.97
N VAL A 567 -50.64 -16.13 -36.26
CA VAL A 567 -51.63 -15.32 -36.96
C VAL A 567 -52.68 -16.16 -37.69
N ALA A 568 -53.95 -15.72 -37.67
CA ALA A 568 -55.03 -16.29 -38.48
C ALA A 568 -55.29 -15.39 -39.70
N THR A 569 -55.39 -15.98 -40.90
CA THR A 569 -55.62 -15.23 -42.15
C THR A 569 -57.02 -15.50 -42.69
N VAL A 570 -57.71 -14.46 -43.15
CA VAL A 570 -59.02 -14.56 -43.81
C VAL A 570 -59.11 -13.58 -44.99
N THR A 571 -59.76 -14.00 -46.08
CA THR A 571 -60.03 -13.15 -47.24
C THR A 571 -61.53 -12.93 -47.38
N ILE A 572 -61.94 -11.67 -47.55
CA ILE A 572 -63.35 -11.31 -47.64
C ILE A 572 -63.81 -11.39 -49.12
N PRO A 573 -64.73 -12.29 -49.48
CA PRO A 573 -65.10 -12.51 -50.88
C PRO A 573 -65.92 -11.34 -51.45
N ILE A 574 -65.64 -10.97 -52.72
CA ILE A 574 -66.51 -10.08 -53.50
C ILE A 574 -67.72 -10.90 -53.97
N SER A 575 -68.92 -10.60 -53.47
CA SER A 575 -70.17 -11.24 -53.94
C SER A 575 -70.81 -10.41 -55.06
N SER A 576 -71.42 -11.03 -56.07
CA SER A 576 -72.15 -10.33 -57.14
C SER A 576 -73.53 -9.87 -56.62
N VAL A 577 -73.62 -8.64 -56.12
CA VAL A 577 -74.76 -8.15 -55.33
C VAL A 577 -75.96 -7.66 -56.17
N LEU A 578 -75.87 -7.52 -57.51
CA LEU A 578 -76.97 -6.99 -58.33
C LEU A 578 -77.66 -8.04 -59.20
N ALA A 579 -79.00 -8.02 -59.18
CA ALA A 579 -79.83 -8.66 -60.20
C ALA A 579 -80.05 -7.71 -61.39
N PRO A 580 -80.11 -8.21 -62.64
CA PRO A 580 -80.56 -7.40 -63.76
C PRO A 580 -82.06 -7.07 -63.66
N PRO A 581 -82.58 -6.11 -64.45
CA PRO A 581 -84.03 -5.86 -64.52
C PRO A 581 -84.83 -7.14 -64.79
N ALA A 582 -85.93 -7.32 -64.04
CA ALA A 582 -86.71 -8.55 -64.06
C ALA A 582 -87.40 -8.82 -65.41
N ASP A 583 -87.74 -7.78 -66.16
CA ASP A 583 -88.33 -7.88 -67.50
C ASP A 583 -87.90 -6.69 -68.37
N LEU A 584 -88.18 -6.79 -69.67
CA LEU A 584 -87.89 -5.76 -70.67
C LEU A 584 -89.08 -5.62 -71.64
N TYR A 585 -89.55 -4.40 -71.85
CA TYR A 585 -90.63 -4.07 -72.77
C TYR A 585 -90.10 -3.23 -73.93
N LEU A 586 -90.48 -3.60 -75.16
CA LEU A 586 -90.04 -2.95 -76.40
C LEU A 586 -91.25 -2.44 -77.19
N VAL A 587 -91.23 -1.17 -77.61
CA VAL A 587 -92.32 -0.54 -78.38
C VAL A 587 -91.75 0.28 -79.54
N ASN A 588 -92.34 0.16 -80.74
CA ASN A 588 -92.02 1.04 -81.85
C ASN A 588 -92.64 2.43 -81.65
N LYS A 589 -91.83 3.49 -81.71
CA LYS A 589 -92.26 4.91 -81.70
C LYS A 589 -91.84 5.61 -82.98
N VAL A 590 -92.24 6.87 -83.20
CA VAL A 590 -91.80 7.62 -84.39
C VAL A 590 -90.29 7.86 -84.35
N GLU A 591 -89.78 8.22 -83.18
CA GLU A 591 -88.38 8.52 -82.89
C GLU A 591 -87.43 7.31 -82.78
N GLY A 592 -87.90 6.08 -82.61
CA GLY A 592 -87.02 4.90 -82.46
C GLY A 592 -87.69 3.68 -81.85
N VAL A 593 -86.88 2.73 -81.36
CA VAL A 593 -87.36 1.66 -80.46
C VAL A 593 -87.32 2.19 -79.03
N TYR A 594 -88.47 2.26 -78.37
CA TYR A 594 -88.56 2.61 -76.95
C TYR A 594 -88.43 1.34 -76.10
N LEU A 595 -87.50 1.37 -75.16
CA LEU A 595 -87.23 0.34 -74.16
C LEU A 595 -87.69 0.86 -72.80
N SER A 596 -88.40 0.02 -72.05
CA SER A 596 -88.72 0.29 -70.65
C SER A 596 -88.65 -0.99 -69.83
N TRP A 597 -88.26 -0.89 -68.57
CA TRP A 597 -88.15 -2.01 -67.65
C TRP A 597 -88.61 -1.60 -66.24
N PRO A 598 -88.96 -2.56 -65.37
CA PRO A 598 -89.33 -2.24 -64.00
C PRO A 598 -88.19 -1.51 -63.28
N ASN A 599 -88.49 -0.34 -62.72
CA ASN A 599 -87.54 0.45 -61.94
C ASN A 599 -86.94 -0.41 -60.82
N GLN A 600 -85.61 -0.48 -60.77
CA GLN A 600 -84.90 -1.16 -59.70
C GLN A 600 -84.84 -0.21 -58.49
N ALA A 601 -85.17 -0.71 -57.29
CA ALA A 601 -85.44 0.11 -56.09
C ALA A 601 -84.29 1.04 -55.64
N ASP A 602 -83.11 0.97 -56.25
CA ASP A 602 -81.96 1.82 -55.95
C ASP A 602 -81.63 2.76 -57.12
N SER A 603 -82.01 4.03 -56.94
CA SER A 603 -81.80 5.14 -57.87
C SER A 603 -80.32 5.46 -58.21
N LYS A 604 -79.34 4.82 -57.55
CA LYS A 604 -77.91 5.04 -57.80
C LYS A 604 -77.28 4.05 -58.78
N ASN A 605 -78.00 3.02 -59.21
CA ASN A 605 -77.51 2.04 -60.16
C ASN A 605 -77.67 2.52 -61.61
N LEU A 606 -76.72 2.17 -62.47
CA LEU A 606 -76.76 2.47 -63.90
C LEU A 606 -77.24 1.25 -64.69
N ASN A 607 -77.96 1.48 -65.77
CA ASN A 607 -78.43 0.47 -66.70
C ASN A 607 -77.58 0.51 -67.96
N LEU A 608 -76.83 -0.56 -68.21
CA LEU A 608 -76.07 -0.76 -69.45
C LEU A 608 -76.97 -1.46 -70.48
N ILE A 609 -77.30 -0.74 -71.55
CA ILE A 609 -78.20 -1.22 -72.58
C ILE A 609 -77.38 -1.79 -73.72
N TYR A 610 -77.64 -3.06 -74.03
CA TYR A 610 -76.99 -3.76 -75.11
C TYR A 610 -77.98 -4.04 -76.23
N ARG A 611 -77.54 -3.87 -77.47
CA ARG A 611 -78.30 -4.19 -78.68
C ARG A 611 -77.48 -5.09 -79.60
N LYS A 612 -78.19 -5.92 -80.36
CA LYS A 612 -77.65 -6.71 -81.46
C LYS A 612 -78.62 -6.77 -82.63
N ALA A 613 -78.16 -6.54 -83.86
CA ALA A 613 -78.97 -6.82 -85.04
C ALA A 613 -79.04 -8.32 -85.33
N SER A 614 -80.09 -8.81 -85.99
CA SER A 614 -80.24 -10.24 -86.35
C SER A 614 -79.05 -10.81 -87.13
N ALA A 615 -78.28 -9.98 -87.85
CA ALA A 615 -77.10 -10.41 -88.60
C ALA A 615 -75.80 -10.39 -87.75
N GLU A 616 -75.82 -9.82 -86.55
CA GLU A 616 -74.67 -9.70 -85.66
C GLU A 616 -74.60 -10.88 -84.67
N LYS A 617 -73.39 -11.35 -84.35
CA LYS A 617 -73.17 -12.44 -83.38
C LYS A 617 -73.20 -11.96 -81.93
N ASP A 618 -72.59 -10.81 -81.66
CA ASP A 618 -72.39 -10.28 -80.31
C ASP A 618 -73.21 -9.03 -80.02
N PHE A 619 -73.66 -8.91 -78.77
CA PHE A 619 -74.29 -7.71 -78.24
C PHE A 619 -73.26 -6.59 -78.07
N ARG A 620 -73.63 -5.37 -78.48
CA ARG A 620 -72.83 -4.17 -78.26
C ARG A 620 -73.56 -3.23 -77.32
N MET A 621 -72.82 -2.59 -76.41
CA MET A 621 -73.39 -1.57 -75.53
C MET A 621 -73.71 -0.34 -76.36
N ILE A 622 -74.94 0.15 -76.23
CA ILE A 622 -75.43 1.33 -76.96
C ILE A 622 -75.74 2.51 -76.04
N ALA A 623 -75.93 2.26 -74.74
CA ALA A 623 -76.15 3.31 -73.75
C ALA A 623 -75.80 2.84 -72.34
N GLU A 624 -75.44 3.80 -71.48
CA GLU A 624 -75.29 3.65 -70.03
C GLU A 624 -76.05 4.80 -69.39
N ILE A 625 -77.15 4.50 -68.70
CA ILE A 625 -78.10 5.52 -68.21
C ILE A 625 -78.64 5.20 -66.82
N PRO A 626 -79.00 6.22 -66.02
CA PRO A 626 -79.59 6.03 -64.68
C PRO A 626 -81.12 5.85 -64.70
N THR A 627 -81.76 5.97 -65.87
CA THR A 627 -83.23 5.90 -66.01
C THR A 627 -83.72 4.46 -66.24
N ASP A 628 -85.03 4.25 -66.09
CA ASP A 628 -85.74 2.98 -66.30
C ASP A 628 -86.34 2.82 -67.71
N ASN A 629 -85.99 3.75 -68.59
CA ASN A 629 -86.41 3.76 -69.99
C ASN A 629 -85.33 4.40 -70.88
N TYR A 630 -85.38 4.06 -72.17
CA TYR A 630 -84.45 4.52 -73.20
C TYR A 630 -85.07 4.47 -74.59
N VAL A 631 -84.79 5.46 -75.43
CA VAL A 631 -85.14 5.43 -76.86
C VAL A 631 -83.89 5.15 -77.69
N ASP A 632 -83.85 4.01 -78.36
CA ASP A 632 -82.87 3.77 -79.41
C ASP A 632 -83.30 4.42 -80.72
N ALA A 633 -82.90 5.68 -80.89
CA ALA A 633 -83.13 6.46 -82.11
C ALA A 633 -82.25 6.01 -83.29
N SER A 634 -81.21 5.19 -83.03
CA SER A 634 -80.30 4.71 -84.06
C SER A 634 -80.76 3.44 -84.76
N ALA A 635 -81.87 2.84 -84.31
CA ALA A 635 -82.44 1.63 -84.90
C ALA A 635 -83.04 1.90 -86.30
N GLN A 636 -82.52 1.22 -87.33
CA GLN A 636 -82.96 1.37 -88.71
C GLN A 636 -84.27 0.61 -89.00
N LYS A 637 -85.18 1.24 -89.76
CA LYS A 637 -86.46 0.62 -90.19
C LYS A 637 -86.21 -0.65 -91.00
N GLY A 638 -87.04 -1.67 -90.77
CA GLY A 638 -86.95 -2.99 -91.39
C GLY A 638 -86.05 -3.99 -90.65
N THR A 639 -85.15 -3.54 -89.77
CA THR A 639 -84.19 -4.43 -89.09
C THR A 639 -84.75 -5.03 -87.80
N LEU A 640 -84.52 -6.33 -87.57
CA LEU A 640 -84.80 -7.02 -86.30
C LEU A 640 -83.64 -6.83 -85.33
N TYR A 641 -83.91 -6.24 -84.17
CA TYR A 641 -82.94 -6.02 -83.10
C TYR A 641 -83.34 -6.81 -81.85
N SER A 642 -82.35 -7.41 -81.18
CA SER A 642 -82.43 -7.92 -79.81
C SER A 642 -81.82 -6.92 -78.84
N TYR A 643 -82.44 -6.76 -77.67
CA TYR A 643 -81.95 -5.92 -76.58
C TYR A 643 -81.90 -6.71 -75.27
N ARG A 644 -80.93 -6.35 -74.41
CA ARG A 644 -80.82 -6.83 -73.03
C ARG A 644 -80.17 -5.76 -72.15
N ILE A 645 -80.37 -5.84 -70.84
CA ILE A 645 -79.89 -4.84 -69.89
C ILE A 645 -79.04 -5.51 -68.81
N VAL A 646 -77.91 -4.88 -68.48
CA VAL A 646 -77.05 -5.25 -67.35
C VAL A 646 -77.10 -4.11 -66.34
N ALA A 647 -77.36 -4.43 -65.08
CA ALA A 647 -77.31 -3.42 -64.03
C ALA A 647 -75.88 -3.26 -63.51
N LYS A 648 -75.44 -2.01 -63.31
CA LYS A 648 -74.08 -1.64 -62.89
C LYS A 648 -74.13 -0.85 -61.59
N SER A 649 -73.28 -1.26 -60.65
CA SER A 649 -73.06 -0.59 -59.36
C SER A 649 -71.57 -0.35 -59.11
N LYS A 650 -71.23 0.33 -58.01
CA LYS A 650 -69.84 0.43 -57.53
C LYS A 650 -69.20 -0.92 -57.18
N LEU A 651 -70.02 -1.94 -56.93
CA LEU A 651 -69.58 -3.28 -56.52
C LEU A 651 -69.42 -4.25 -57.72
N GLY A 652 -69.73 -3.81 -58.95
CA GLY A 652 -69.65 -4.61 -60.17
C GLY A 652 -70.97 -4.67 -60.95
N ASN A 653 -70.96 -5.49 -62.01
CA ASN A 653 -72.08 -5.68 -62.94
C ASN A 653 -72.91 -6.92 -62.57
N SER A 654 -74.22 -6.88 -62.81
CA SER A 654 -75.08 -8.07 -62.77
C SER A 654 -74.78 -9.01 -63.94
N ASN A 655 -75.31 -10.24 -63.88
CA ASN A 655 -75.51 -11.04 -65.09
C ASN A 655 -76.47 -10.30 -66.06
N PRO A 656 -76.41 -10.55 -67.38
CA PRO A 656 -77.37 -9.97 -68.33
C PRO A 656 -78.81 -10.37 -68.02
N GLY A 657 -79.73 -9.41 -68.11
CA GLY A 657 -81.17 -9.63 -67.96
C GLY A 657 -81.81 -10.31 -69.16
N VAL A 658 -83.14 -10.40 -69.14
CA VAL A 658 -83.91 -11.03 -70.21
C VAL A 658 -83.65 -10.36 -71.57
N GLU A 659 -83.51 -11.19 -72.60
CA GLU A 659 -83.39 -10.74 -73.99
C GLU A 659 -84.77 -10.62 -74.62
N LYS A 660 -85.03 -9.50 -75.30
CA LYS A 660 -86.26 -9.29 -76.09
C LYS A 660 -85.91 -8.74 -77.46
N SER A 661 -86.68 -9.13 -78.47
CA SER A 661 -86.45 -8.70 -79.85
C SER A 661 -87.67 -7.99 -80.43
N ILE A 662 -87.42 -6.98 -81.27
CA ILE A 662 -88.46 -6.24 -82.01
C ILE A 662 -87.93 -5.85 -83.40
N ARG A 663 -88.79 -5.94 -84.42
CA ARG A 663 -88.48 -5.38 -85.74
C ARG A 663 -88.86 -3.90 -85.75
N ARG A 664 -87.95 -3.03 -86.16
CA ARG A 664 -88.23 -1.60 -86.31
C ARG A 664 -89.16 -1.41 -87.51
N ASN A 665 -90.36 -0.86 -87.27
CA ASN A 665 -91.37 -0.63 -88.32
C ASN A 665 -91.21 0.72 -89.02
#